data_AF-A0A381YZG3-F1
#
_entry.id   AF-A0A381YZG3-F1
#
_cell.length_a   1.000
_cell.length_b   1.000
_cell.length_c   1.000
_cell.angle_alpha   90.00
_cell.angle_beta   90.00
_cell.angle_gamma   90.00
#
_symmetry.space_group_name_H-M   'P 1'
#
loop_
_entity.id
_entity.type
_entity.pdbx_description
1 polymer ?
#
loop_
_entity_poly.entity_id
_entity_poly.type
_entity_poly.pdbx_seq_one_letter_code
_entity_poly.pdbx_strand_id
1 'polypeptide(L)'
;MQIWTVPTSGTYYFEVSGAQGGSQNSSYYGGYGAKITGQINLNAGQQLLISIGQKGSDDGDSPGGGGGTVVALGNSYTSAEPLFVAGGGGGRSQNGSANYAAINGQSGTSGGNSSGAGNAGTNGNGASYQGHGSNSGGGAGFFTGSGSSTGTGSHARGFRQGYRGSTLAGPYGGFGGGGAGSNSNADWDKAGGGGYSGGNHAYDAGQGGGGGSFYATTISNATISGGSSAPNIGHGIVRIGPLGSFNTDGGSSSTVQLSNCNKTGADGPSQSDCNNYYSGTDLDGDVTVSSGMQIWTVPTSGTYYFEVSGAQGGSQNSSYYGGYGAKITGQINLNAGQQLLISIGQKGSDDGDSPGGGGGTVVALGNSYTSAEPLFVAGGGGGRSQNGSANYAAINGQSGTSGGNSSGAGNAGTNGNGASYQGHGSNSGGGAGFFTGSGSSTGTGSHARGFRQGYRGSTLAGPYGGFGGGGAGSNSNADWDKAGGGGYSGGNHAYDAGQGGGGGSFYATTISNATISGGSSAPNIGHGYVHITIPSEEQEEQEEPPSYTETGTINLSGNTNTYGATVTFDGAIVNGSGKIVCSNNIIFTNSSIVYGDVEIISGGEILIENSSLGTTVENLINSVIIYGATGLKLENGTVYGLSIIADGETSLNSSNYYGALYNEASEFEVTSSILTGSVVSSSGINVINSTITKGSLPPIYGTLYGFEGMVVRGSYLEY
;
A
#
# COMPACT_ATOMS: atom_id res chain seq x y z
N MET A 1 -1.88 3.60 19.46
CA MET A 1 -0.68 3.59 18.61
C MET A 1 -0.20 2.16 18.46
N GLN A 2 0.33 1.82 17.29
CA GLN A 2 0.78 0.48 16.92
C GLN A 2 2.27 0.55 16.59
N ILE A 3 3.02 -0.50 16.86
CA ILE A 3 4.42 -0.62 16.42
C ILE A 3 4.45 -1.62 15.28
N TRP A 4 5.02 -1.20 14.15
CA TRP A 4 5.30 -2.08 13.02
C TRP A 4 6.82 -2.26 12.90
N THR A 5 7.27 -3.51 12.86
CA THR A 5 8.68 -3.85 12.65
C THR A 5 8.87 -4.21 11.19
N VAL A 6 9.85 -3.57 10.54
CA VAL A 6 10.17 -3.78 9.14
C VAL A 6 10.61 -5.24 8.94
N PRO A 7 9.89 -6.04 8.12
CA PRO A 7 10.17 -7.47 7.99
C PRO A 7 11.41 -7.75 7.15
N THR A 8 11.69 -6.94 6.13
CA THR A 8 12.81 -7.12 5.19
C THR A 8 13.39 -5.76 4.81
N SER A 9 14.71 -5.68 4.57
CA SER A 9 15.31 -4.44 4.05
C SER A 9 14.84 -4.19 2.62
N GLY A 10 14.48 -2.95 2.30
CA GLY A 10 14.03 -2.58 0.95
C GLY A 10 13.29 -1.25 0.92
N THR A 11 12.80 -0.91 -0.28
CA THR A 11 11.96 0.28 -0.49
C THR A 11 10.51 -0.05 -0.23
N TYR A 12 9.87 0.75 0.63
CA TYR A 12 8.47 0.64 0.97
C TYR A 12 7.68 1.83 0.46
N TYR A 13 6.50 1.57 -0.07
CA TYR A 13 5.51 2.59 -0.39
C TYR A 13 4.54 2.76 0.76
N PHE A 14 4.24 4.03 1.07
CA PHE A 14 3.29 4.43 2.09
C PHE A 14 2.14 5.21 1.46
N GLU A 15 0.93 4.92 1.91
CA GLU A 15 -0.23 5.79 1.77
C GLU A 15 -0.76 6.13 3.17
N VAL A 16 -0.79 7.41 3.50
CA VAL A 16 -1.13 7.90 4.84
C VAL A 16 -2.22 8.96 4.72
N SER A 17 -3.39 8.70 5.28
CA SER A 17 -4.53 9.63 5.25
C SER A 17 -4.95 10.06 6.66
N GLY A 18 -5.17 11.35 6.86
CA GLY A 18 -5.77 11.92 8.08
C GLY A 18 -7.26 11.62 8.16
N ALA A 19 -7.88 11.76 9.32
CA ALA A 19 -9.31 11.48 9.48
C ALA A 19 -10.20 12.68 9.14
N GLN A 20 -11.46 12.41 8.80
CA GLN A 20 -12.47 13.43 8.57
C GLN A 20 -12.93 14.08 9.89
N GLY A 21 -13.30 15.36 9.82
CA GLY A 21 -14.03 16.04 10.89
C GLY A 21 -15.45 15.50 11.09
N GLY A 22 -16.00 15.77 12.27
CA GLY A 22 -17.41 15.54 12.58
C GLY A 22 -18.33 16.38 11.70
N SER A 23 -19.51 15.84 11.44
CA SER A 23 -20.55 16.41 10.59
C SER A 23 -21.79 16.71 11.42
N GLN A 24 -22.56 17.72 11.02
CA GLN A 24 -23.87 17.98 11.63
C GLN A 24 -24.92 16.96 11.17
N ASN A 25 -24.96 16.68 9.88
CA ASN A 25 -25.87 15.74 9.25
C ASN A 25 -25.34 15.35 7.85
N SER A 26 -26.11 14.54 7.12
CA SER A 26 -25.76 14.08 5.76
C SER A 26 -25.64 15.18 4.70
N SER A 27 -26.07 16.41 5.00
CA SER A 27 -25.96 17.56 4.09
C SER A 27 -24.77 18.48 4.40
N TYR A 28 -24.15 18.35 5.59
CA TYR A 28 -23.04 19.20 6.04
C TYR A 28 -21.90 18.33 6.61
N TYR A 29 -21.07 17.80 5.70
CA TYR A 29 -19.92 16.98 6.04
C TYR A 29 -18.79 17.81 6.67
N GLY A 30 -18.18 17.27 7.73
CA GLY A 30 -16.90 17.74 8.26
C GLY A 30 -15.79 17.65 7.23
N GLY A 31 -14.74 18.44 7.42
CA GLY A 31 -13.60 18.52 6.50
C GLY A 31 -12.94 17.16 6.28
N TYR A 32 -12.49 16.91 5.06
CA TYR A 32 -11.84 15.66 4.67
C TYR A 32 -10.40 15.63 5.16
N GLY A 33 -9.87 14.44 5.44
CA GLY A 33 -8.48 14.28 5.83
C GLY A 33 -7.54 14.37 4.63
N ALA A 34 -6.36 14.96 4.83
CA ALA A 34 -5.30 15.00 3.83
C ALA A 34 -4.77 13.59 3.55
N LYS A 35 -4.18 13.39 2.38
CA LYS A 35 -3.51 12.15 1.97
C LYS A 35 -2.08 12.45 1.58
N ILE A 36 -1.16 11.62 2.02
CA ILE A 36 0.25 11.64 1.63
C ILE A 36 0.60 10.27 1.06
N THR A 37 1.29 10.25 -0.07
CA THR A 37 1.98 9.05 -0.54
C THR A 37 3.46 9.30 -0.67
N GLY A 38 4.26 8.24 -0.66
CA GLY A 38 5.69 8.34 -0.89
C GLY A 38 6.44 7.05 -0.59
N GLN A 39 7.72 7.06 -0.93
CA GLN A 39 8.59 5.90 -0.83
C GLN A 39 9.72 6.16 0.16
N ILE A 40 10.13 5.12 0.90
CA ILE A 40 11.29 5.21 1.81
C ILE A 40 12.03 3.88 1.86
N ASN A 41 13.36 3.96 1.89
CA ASN A 41 14.22 2.81 2.15
C ASN A 41 14.27 2.52 3.65
N LEU A 42 13.87 1.31 4.02
CA LEU A 42 13.88 0.84 5.40
C LEU A 42 14.74 -0.42 5.51
N ASN A 43 15.39 -0.58 6.66
CA ASN A 43 16.19 -1.75 7.01
C ASN A 43 15.36 -2.72 7.86
N ALA A 44 15.54 -4.02 7.64
CA ALA A 44 14.94 -5.06 8.46
C ALA A 44 15.20 -4.81 9.95
N GLY A 45 14.16 -4.98 10.77
CA GLY A 45 14.23 -4.76 12.22
C GLY A 45 14.07 -3.29 12.66
N GLN A 46 14.04 -2.31 11.75
CA GLN A 46 13.63 -0.96 12.10
C GLN A 46 12.18 -0.95 12.59
N GLN A 47 11.87 -0.09 13.57
CA GLN A 47 10.53 0.02 14.15
C GLN A 47 9.89 1.34 13.75
N LEU A 48 8.65 1.28 13.29
CA LEU A 48 7.81 2.44 13.02
C LEU A 48 6.67 2.49 14.02
N LEU A 49 6.45 3.67 14.61
CA LEU A 49 5.31 3.97 15.44
C LEU A 49 4.20 4.56 14.57
N ILE A 50 3.05 3.89 14.56
CA ILE A 50 1.89 4.22 13.73
C ILE A 50 0.73 4.68 14.61
N SER A 51 0.18 5.84 14.31
CA SER A 51 -1.02 6.38 14.95
C SER A 51 -2.06 6.70 13.89
N ILE A 52 -3.20 6.00 13.93
CA ILE A 52 -4.30 6.21 12.98
C ILE A 52 -5.27 7.25 13.55
N GLY A 53 -5.49 8.34 12.81
CA GLY A 53 -6.48 9.35 13.18
C GLY A 53 -7.89 8.76 13.20
N GLN A 54 -8.74 9.18 14.13
CA GLN A 54 -10.16 8.84 14.14
C GLN A 54 -11.01 10.01 13.67
N LYS A 55 -12.16 9.70 13.06
CA LYS A 55 -13.15 10.71 12.69
C LYS A 55 -13.59 11.49 13.94
N GLY A 56 -13.79 12.80 13.81
CA GLY A 56 -14.43 13.61 14.84
C GLY A 56 -15.89 13.17 15.07
N SER A 57 -16.40 13.40 16.28
CA SER A 57 -17.79 13.04 16.61
C SER A 57 -18.77 13.90 15.81
N ASP A 58 -19.77 13.25 15.21
CA ASP A 58 -20.89 13.94 14.57
C ASP A 58 -21.82 14.53 15.64
N ASP A 59 -22.25 15.78 15.45
CA ASP A 59 -23.13 16.49 16.38
C ASP A 59 -23.87 17.62 15.69
N GLY A 60 -25.11 17.86 16.10
CA GLY A 60 -26.04 18.78 15.47
C GLY A 60 -25.51 20.20 15.34
N ASP A 61 -24.79 20.74 16.32
CA ASP A 61 -24.41 22.15 16.30
C ASP A 61 -22.88 22.36 16.37
N SER A 62 -22.17 21.43 17.00
CA SER A 62 -20.79 21.64 17.45
C SER A 62 -19.83 20.48 17.14
N PRO A 63 -19.75 19.94 15.92
CA PRO A 63 -18.99 18.73 15.63
C PRO A 63 -17.49 18.78 15.98
N GLY A 64 -16.94 17.63 16.35
CA GLY A 64 -15.54 17.44 16.72
C GLY A 64 -14.57 17.46 15.52
N GLY A 65 -13.29 17.77 15.78
CA GLY A 65 -12.24 17.73 14.75
C GLY A 65 -11.73 16.31 14.51
N GLY A 66 -11.38 15.99 13.27
CA GLY A 66 -10.75 14.73 12.89
C GLY A 66 -9.30 14.66 13.36
N GLY A 67 -8.84 13.47 13.72
CA GLY A 67 -7.46 13.25 14.13
C GLY A 67 -6.48 13.18 12.96
N GLY A 68 -5.25 13.63 13.20
CA GLY A 68 -4.12 13.40 12.32
C GLY A 68 -3.62 11.96 12.37
N THR A 69 -3.07 11.49 11.25
CA THR A 69 -2.47 10.16 11.13
C THR A 69 -0.95 10.30 11.02
N VAL A 70 -0.20 9.59 11.86
CA VAL A 70 1.26 9.69 11.96
C VAL A 70 1.91 8.32 11.72
N VAL A 71 2.96 8.33 10.90
CA VAL A 71 3.97 7.28 10.81
C VAL A 71 5.30 7.91 11.20
N ALA A 72 5.94 7.41 12.26
CA ALA A 72 7.18 7.94 12.79
C ALA A 72 8.24 6.85 12.97
N LEU A 73 9.50 7.16 12.72
CA LEU A 73 10.63 6.25 12.94
C LEU A 73 10.95 6.19 14.44
N GLY A 74 10.96 4.98 15.00
CA GLY A 74 11.16 4.70 16.42
C GLY A 74 9.97 3.96 17.04
N ASN A 75 10.06 3.70 18.35
CA ASN A 75 9.08 2.91 19.10
C ASN A 75 8.44 3.64 20.29
N SER A 76 8.83 4.90 20.52
CA SER A 76 8.30 5.74 21.60
C SER A 76 7.82 7.08 21.07
N TYR A 77 6.60 7.47 21.43
CA TYR A 77 6.01 8.73 20.98
C TYR A 77 6.76 9.96 21.52
N THR A 78 7.57 9.82 22.57
CA THR A 78 8.36 10.94 23.12
C THR A 78 9.60 11.28 22.31
N SER A 79 10.11 10.34 21.49
CA SER A 79 11.38 10.46 20.78
C SER A 79 11.33 10.05 19.31
N ALA A 80 10.21 9.50 18.83
CA ALA A 80 10.08 9.10 17.43
C ALA A 80 10.10 10.32 16.49
N GLU A 81 10.78 10.16 15.36
CA GLU A 81 10.91 11.21 14.35
C GLU A 81 9.84 11.06 13.26
N PRO A 82 9.10 12.11 12.89
CA PRO A 82 8.01 12.00 11.95
C PRO A 82 8.53 11.63 10.55
N LEU A 83 7.94 10.61 9.92
CA LEU A 83 8.16 10.28 8.51
C LEU A 83 7.00 10.80 7.65
N PHE A 84 5.77 10.52 8.08
CA PHE A 84 4.54 10.99 7.45
C PHE A 84 3.58 11.47 8.53
N VAL A 85 2.98 12.62 8.33
CA VAL A 85 1.89 13.14 9.17
C VAL A 85 0.82 13.73 8.27
N ALA A 86 -0.31 13.05 8.12
CA ALA A 86 -1.44 13.53 7.34
C ALA A 86 -2.46 14.24 8.25
N GLY A 87 -2.76 15.50 7.95
CA GLY A 87 -3.69 16.32 8.72
C GLY A 87 -5.14 15.84 8.62
N GLY A 88 -5.84 15.82 9.75
CA GLY A 88 -7.28 15.56 9.81
C GLY A 88 -8.11 16.80 9.48
N GLY A 89 -9.37 16.63 9.06
CA GLY A 89 -10.26 17.76 8.80
C GLY A 89 -10.91 18.33 10.06
N GLY A 90 -11.35 19.58 10.00
CA GLY A 90 -12.09 20.25 11.07
C GLY A 90 -13.60 19.96 11.03
N GLY A 91 -14.28 20.21 12.16
CA GLY A 91 -15.72 20.03 12.30
C GLY A 91 -16.53 21.10 11.54
N ARG A 92 -17.72 20.72 11.04
CA ARG A 92 -18.61 21.64 10.31
C ARG A 92 -20.10 21.47 10.63
N SER A 93 -20.79 22.59 10.85
CA SER A 93 -22.26 22.68 10.83
C SER A 93 -22.77 23.80 9.89
N GLN A 94 -24.10 23.90 9.74
CA GLN A 94 -24.84 24.74 8.79
C GLN A 94 -24.63 26.25 8.96
N ASN A 95 -24.21 26.70 10.14
CA ASN A 95 -24.00 28.12 10.41
C ASN A 95 -22.64 28.55 9.83
N GLY A 96 -22.66 29.23 8.67
CA GLY A 96 -21.47 29.86 8.06
C GLY A 96 -21.23 29.54 6.58
N SER A 97 -20.51 30.44 5.89
CA SER A 97 -19.98 30.19 4.54
C SER A 97 -18.78 29.23 4.64
N ALA A 98 -18.87 28.06 4.02
CA ALA A 98 -17.82 27.06 4.10
C ALA A 98 -16.63 27.36 3.18
N ASN A 99 -15.47 27.65 3.76
CA ASN A 99 -14.21 27.56 3.04
C ASN A 99 -13.71 26.11 3.10
N TYR A 100 -14.19 25.28 2.18
CA TYR A 100 -13.85 23.86 2.08
C TYR A 100 -12.34 23.60 2.05
N ALA A 101 -11.56 24.52 1.47
CA ALA A 101 -10.11 24.41 1.43
C ALA A 101 -9.46 24.53 2.82
N ALA A 102 -10.03 25.34 3.71
CA ALA A 102 -9.47 25.61 5.03
C ALA A 102 -9.93 24.62 6.11
N ILE A 103 -11.09 23.97 5.93
CA ILE A 103 -11.60 22.95 6.87
C ILE A 103 -11.00 21.56 6.61
N ASN A 104 -10.60 21.28 5.38
CA ASN A 104 -9.95 20.02 5.03
C ASN A 104 -8.53 19.95 5.63
N GLY A 105 -7.99 18.75 5.83
CA GLY A 105 -6.58 18.58 6.18
C GLY A 105 -5.69 19.27 5.16
N GLN A 106 -4.73 20.09 5.61
CA GLN A 106 -3.93 20.95 4.74
C GLN A 106 -2.77 20.19 4.11
N SER A 107 -2.35 20.61 2.91
CA SER A 107 -1.12 20.08 2.26
C SER A 107 0.16 20.70 2.84
N GLY A 108 0.08 21.90 3.41
CA GLY A 108 1.19 22.55 4.09
C GLY A 108 1.33 22.10 5.55
N THR A 109 2.47 22.44 6.17
CA THR A 109 2.77 22.13 7.57
C THR A 109 1.91 22.91 8.56
N SER A 110 1.32 24.03 8.16
CA SER A 110 0.43 24.85 8.98
C SER A 110 -0.99 24.27 9.00
N GLY A 111 -1.68 24.43 10.13
CA GLY A 111 -3.12 24.16 10.18
C GLY A 111 -3.92 25.18 9.37
N GLY A 112 -5.12 24.78 8.96
CA GLY A 112 -6.08 25.62 8.25
C GLY A 112 -6.71 26.64 9.20
N ASN A 113 -7.05 27.80 8.63
CA ASN A 113 -7.73 28.89 9.34
C ASN A 113 -9.02 29.23 8.58
N SER A 114 -10.17 28.73 9.05
CA SER A 114 -11.37 28.70 8.21
C SER A 114 -12.36 29.86 8.45
N SER A 115 -12.58 30.27 9.71
CA SER A 115 -13.27 31.51 10.14
C SER A 115 -13.58 31.42 11.64
N GLY A 116 -13.08 32.32 12.49
CA GLY A 116 -13.38 32.34 13.93
C GLY A 116 -12.16 32.09 14.82
N ALA A 117 -12.21 32.59 16.06
CA ALA A 117 -11.00 32.99 16.80
C ALA A 117 -10.09 31.83 17.22
N GLY A 118 -8.81 32.17 17.37
CA GLY A 118 -7.72 31.21 17.55
C GLY A 118 -6.85 31.13 16.30
N ASN A 119 -5.53 31.06 16.46
CA ASN A 119 -4.64 30.88 15.32
C ASN A 119 -4.36 29.40 15.15
N ALA A 120 -4.44 28.93 13.90
CA ALA A 120 -3.98 27.60 13.56
C ALA A 120 -2.51 27.43 13.98
N GLY A 121 -2.17 26.21 14.37
CA GLY A 121 -0.81 25.85 14.73
C GLY A 121 0.13 25.95 13.53
N THR A 122 1.39 26.24 13.83
CA THR A 122 2.48 26.26 12.84
C THR A 122 3.70 25.52 13.40
N ASN A 123 4.60 25.11 12.51
CA ASN A 123 5.88 24.49 12.89
C ASN A 123 5.72 23.27 13.82
N GLY A 124 4.70 22.46 13.58
CA GLY A 124 4.46 21.24 14.34
C GLY A 124 3.68 21.44 15.64
N ASN A 125 3.21 22.66 15.91
CA ASN A 125 2.50 23.00 17.16
C ASN A 125 0.98 22.89 17.02
N GLY A 126 0.30 22.68 18.15
CA GLY A 126 -1.16 22.79 18.21
C GLY A 126 -1.63 24.23 18.01
N ALA A 127 -2.91 24.40 17.73
CA ALA A 127 -3.52 25.72 17.58
C ALA A 127 -3.47 26.52 18.88
N SER A 128 -3.35 27.85 18.76
CA SER A 128 -3.33 28.76 19.90
C SER A 128 -4.73 28.98 20.45
N TYR A 129 -4.83 29.01 21.78
CA TYR A 129 -6.06 29.37 22.47
C TYR A 129 -6.15 30.89 22.61
N GLN A 130 -7.17 31.51 22.04
CA GLN A 130 -7.62 32.86 22.40
C GLN A 130 -9.03 32.70 22.98
N GLY A 131 -9.29 33.24 24.17
CA GLY A 131 -10.40 32.80 25.02
C GLY A 131 -11.69 33.63 24.92
N HIS A 132 -12.80 32.93 25.14
CA HIS A 132 -13.77 33.18 26.22
C HIS A 132 -14.03 31.83 26.91
N GLY A 133 -14.49 31.82 28.16
CA GLY A 133 -14.46 30.66 29.07
C GLY A 133 -15.33 29.42 28.73
N SER A 134 -15.45 29.00 27.48
CA SER A 134 -16.27 27.86 27.05
C SER A 134 -15.59 26.94 26.02
N ASN A 135 -15.11 25.80 26.51
CA ASN A 135 -15.27 24.41 26.02
C ASN A 135 -14.91 23.91 24.60
N SER A 136 -14.63 24.74 23.59
CA SER A 136 -14.17 24.25 22.27
C SER A 136 -12.65 24.30 22.10
N GLY A 137 -12.09 23.31 21.39
CA GLY A 137 -10.64 23.13 21.25
C GLY A 137 -10.18 23.16 19.80
N GLY A 138 -9.07 23.86 19.55
CA GLY A 138 -8.29 23.69 18.33
C GLY A 138 -7.65 22.31 18.26
N GLY A 139 -7.10 21.95 17.09
CA GLY A 139 -6.34 20.72 16.92
C GLY A 139 -5.00 20.77 17.63
N ALA A 140 -4.45 19.60 17.94
CA ALA A 140 -3.08 19.42 18.41
C ALA A 140 -2.13 19.14 17.24
N GLY A 141 -0.86 19.53 17.41
CA GLY A 141 0.21 19.26 16.47
C GLY A 141 1.04 18.04 16.86
N PHE A 142 2.16 17.86 16.20
CA PHE A 142 3.12 16.80 16.48
C PHE A 142 3.83 17.02 17.82
N PHE A 143 4.28 18.26 18.10
CA PHE A 143 5.07 18.59 19.28
C PHE A 143 4.22 18.96 20.50
N THR A 144 3.14 19.73 20.29
CA THR A 144 2.36 20.34 21.37
C THR A 144 0.86 20.10 21.20
N GLY A 145 0.15 20.05 22.33
CA GLY A 145 -1.32 20.07 22.36
C GLY A 145 -1.89 21.43 21.92
N SER A 146 -3.22 21.51 21.85
CA SER A 146 -3.93 22.78 21.62
C SER A 146 -3.86 23.68 22.87
N GLY A 147 -3.51 24.96 22.72
CA GLY A 147 -3.39 25.92 23.82
C GLY A 147 -2.04 25.84 24.57
N SER A 148 -1.43 27.00 24.85
CA SER A 148 -0.12 27.07 25.52
C SER A 148 -0.25 26.71 27.00
N SER A 149 0.11 25.46 27.33
CA SER A 149 0.61 24.98 28.63
C SER A 149 -0.23 25.24 29.91
N THR A 150 -0.49 24.16 30.66
CA THR A 150 -0.70 24.08 32.14
C THR A 150 -2.10 24.05 32.78
N GLY A 151 -3.19 23.61 32.13
CA GLY A 151 -4.47 23.46 32.87
C GLY A 151 -5.50 22.47 32.31
N THR A 152 -5.83 21.46 33.13
CA THR A 152 -6.94 20.48 33.08
C THR A 152 -7.01 19.51 31.87
N GLY A 153 -7.03 18.21 32.17
CA GLY A 153 -6.75 17.07 31.27
C GLY A 153 -7.78 16.72 30.17
N SER A 154 -8.41 17.74 29.58
CA SER A 154 -9.52 17.58 28.62
C SER A 154 -9.20 18.07 27.21
N HIS A 155 -8.10 18.79 26.98
CA HIS A 155 -7.71 19.33 25.66
C HIS A 155 -6.99 18.30 24.77
N ALA A 156 -6.94 18.57 23.45
CA ALA A 156 -6.22 17.74 22.50
C ALA A 156 -4.71 17.75 22.81
N ARG A 157 -4.10 16.56 22.83
CA ARG A 157 -2.67 16.38 23.12
C ARG A 157 -1.91 16.12 21.83
N GLY A 158 -0.72 16.71 21.72
CA GLY A 158 0.16 16.48 20.58
C GLY A 158 0.73 15.06 20.55
N PHE A 159 1.33 14.69 19.42
CA PHE A 159 1.89 13.34 19.25
C PHE A 159 2.90 12.99 20.33
N ARG A 160 3.83 13.91 20.63
CA ARG A 160 4.82 13.75 21.71
C ARG A 160 4.25 13.70 23.12
N GLN A 161 2.94 13.90 23.26
CA GLN A 161 2.19 13.89 24.52
C GLN A 161 1.15 12.75 24.59
N GLY A 162 1.20 11.78 23.66
CA GLY A 162 0.33 10.61 23.60
C GLY A 162 -0.88 10.72 22.64
N TYR A 163 -0.90 11.76 21.80
CA TYR A 163 -1.81 11.98 20.66
C TYR A 163 -3.31 11.74 20.87
N ARG A 164 -3.82 12.21 22.01
CA ARG A 164 -5.23 12.07 22.38
C ARG A 164 -6.07 13.21 21.77
N GLY A 165 -7.26 12.89 21.28
CA GLY A 165 -8.28 13.89 20.97
C GLY A 165 -8.81 14.58 22.23
N SER A 166 -9.38 15.77 22.05
CA SER A 166 -10.01 16.53 23.14
C SER A 166 -11.29 15.85 23.60
N THR A 167 -11.52 15.88 24.92
CA THR A 167 -12.74 15.40 25.58
C THR A 167 -13.47 16.50 26.34
N LEU A 168 -13.20 17.77 26.01
CA LEU A 168 -13.81 18.94 26.63
C LEU A 168 -15.30 19.07 26.21
N ALA A 169 -16.15 19.49 27.15
CA ALA A 169 -17.63 19.44 27.14
C ALA A 169 -18.34 19.65 25.78
N GLY A 170 -18.86 18.54 25.23
CA GLY A 170 -19.49 18.50 23.91
C GLY A 170 -18.73 17.54 22.99
N PRO A 171 -19.27 17.17 21.81
CA PRO A 171 -18.78 16.09 20.94
C PRO A 171 -17.25 16.00 20.82
N TYR A 172 -16.74 14.77 20.99
CA TYR A 172 -15.32 14.50 21.14
C TYR A 172 -14.53 14.69 19.85
N GLY A 173 -13.31 15.20 20.01
CA GLY A 173 -12.32 15.20 18.95
C GLY A 173 -11.78 13.80 18.69
N GLY A 174 -11.53 13.52 17.42
CA GLY A 174 -10.93 12.27 16.99
C GLY A 174 -9.57 12.03 17.66
N PHE A 175 -9.31 10.78 18.05
CA PHE A 175 -7.95 10.34 18.40
C PHE A 175 -6.97 10.70 17.28
N GLY A 176 -5.76 11.16 17.62
CA GLY A 176 -4.87 11.85 16.67
C GLY A 176 -4.88 13.38 16.84
N GLY A 177 -5.29 13.88 18.00
CA GLY A 177 -5.20 15.31 18.32
C GLY A 177 -6.34 16.17 17.78
N GLY A 178 -7.49 15.60 17.41
CA GLY A 178 -8.67 16.38 17.05
C GLY A 178 -9.21 17.18 18.23
N GLY A 179 -9.65 18.42 17.98
CA GLY A 179 -10.31 19.27 18.97
C GLY A 179 -11.75 18.80 19.28
N ALA A 180 -12.32 19.26 20.40
CA ALA A 180 -13.71 18.99 20.78
C ALA A 180 -14.55 20.25 20.53
N GLY A 181 -15.79 20.09 20.08
CA GLY A 181 -16.72 21.21 20.00
C GLY A 181 -17.39 21.50 21.35
N SER A 182 -18.03 22.66 21.48
CA SER A 182 -18.70 23.09 22.72
C SER A 182 -20.22 22.89 22.62
N ASN A 183 -20.87 22.37 23.66
CA ASN A 183 -22.34 22.28 23.74
C ASN A 183 -22.98 23.13 24.86
N SER A 184 -22.33 24.22 25.29
CA SER A 184 -22.95 25.16 26.24
C SER A 184 -24.13 25.91 25.61
N ASN A 185 -25.10 26.26 26.45
CA ASN A 185 -26.39 26.87 26.12
C ASN A 185 -26.28 28.33 25.58
N ALA A 186 -25.43 28.55 24.58
CA ALA A 186 -25.25 29.79 23.79
C ALA A 186 -24.12 29.67 22.75
N ASP A 187 -23.23 28.66 22.81
CA ASP A 187 -21.97 28.63 22.04
C ASP A 187 -21.94 27.43 21.07
N TRP A 188 -22.04 27.70 19.76
CA TRP A 188 -22.03 26.67 18.71
C TRP A 188 -20.64 26.50 18.12
N ASP A 189 -19.68 26.08 18.92
CA ASP A 189 -18.27 26.10 18.50
C ASP A 189 -17.81 24.82 17.80
N LYS A 190 -16.97 24.97 16.78
CA LYS A 190 -16.47 23.87 15.94
C LYS A 190 -15.00 23.65 16.20
N ALA A 191 -14.60 22.38 16.16
CA ALA A 191 -13.25 21.98 16.50
C ALA A 191 -12.29 21.85 15.32
N GLY A 192 -11.03 22.21 15.57
CA GLY A 192 -9.95 22.05 14.61
C GLY A 192 -9.45 20.61 14.49
N GLY A 193 -9.01 20.23 13.28
CA GLY A 193 -8.40 18.93 13.01
C GLY A 193 -6.98 18.82 13.58
N GLY A 194 -6.60 17.62 14.03
CA GLY A 194 -5.24 17.30 14.46
C GLY A 194 -4.32 17.04 13.26
N GLY A 195 -3.00 17.14 13.44
CA GLY A 195 -2.06 16.92 12.34
C GLY A 195 -0.62 17.14 12.74
N TYR A 196 0.23 17.50 11.77
CA TYR A 196 1.57 18.00 12.03
C TYR A 196 1.47 19.30 12.81
N SER A 197 0.65 20.24 12.37
CA SER A 197 0.17 21.35 13.19
C SER A 197 -1.34 21.25 13.36
N GLY A 198 -1.87 21.79 14.45
CA GLY A 198 -3.32 21.76 14.72
C GLY A 198 -4.10 22.81 13.94
N GLY A 199 -5.30 22.49 13.46
CA GLY A 199 -6.23 23.47 12.89
C GLY A 199 -6.89 24.37 13.96
N ASN A 200 -7.34 25.57 13.59
CA ASN A 200 -8.02 26.45 14.53
C ASN A 200 -9.43 25.93 14.90
N HIS A 201 -9.92 26.31 16.08
CA HIS A 201 -11.35 26.21 16.39
C HIS A 201 -12.08 27.43 15.85
N ALA A 202 -13.42 27.40 15.91
CA ALA A 202 -14.23 28.51 15.49
C ALA A 202 -15.45 28.71 16.39
N TYR A 203 -15.83 29.99 16.54
CA TYR A 203 -17.01 30.41 17.28
C TYR A 203 -18.25 30.50 16.39
N ASP A 204 -19.42 30.17 16.97
CA ASP A 204 -20.76 30.44 16.43
C ASP A 204 -20.98 30.00 14.97
N ALA A 205 -20.81 30.91 14.01
CA ALA A 205 -21.06 30.70 12.58
C ALA A 205 -19.78 30.38 11.78
N GLY A 206 -18.67 30.07 12.46
CA GLY A 206 -17.42 29.67 11.85
C GLY A 206 -17.24 28.15 11.75
N GLN A 207 -16.13 27.70 11.15
CA GLN A 207 -15.83 26.27 10.96
C GLN A 207 -14.47 25.89 11.55
N GLY A 208 -14.29 24.64 11.93
CA GLY A 208 -12.98 24.17 12.39
C GLY A 208 -11.99 24.10 11.24
N GLY A 209 -10.79 24.63 11.40
CA GLY A 209 -9.71 24.47 10.44
C GLY A 209 -9.17 23.04 10.44
N GLY A 210 -8.71 22.54 9.29
CA GLY A 210 -8.03 21.24 9.22
C GLY A 210 -6.61 21.27 9.77
N GLY A 211 -6.07 20.12 10.16
CA GLY A 211 -4.68 19.99 10.60
C GLY A 211 -3.68 20.11 9.44
N GLY A 212 -2.47 20.57 9.75
CA GLY A 212 -1.34 20.60 8.83
C GLY A 212 -0.76 19.22 8.57
N SER A 213 -0.05 19.07 7.46
CA SER A 213 0.59 17.82 7.05
C SER A 213 2.10 17.96 6.89
N PHE A 214 2.82 16.84 6.97
CA PHE A 214 4.28 16.79 6.85
C PHE A 214 4.73 15.45 6.27
N TYR A 215 5.80 15.48 5.48
CA TYR A 215 6.59 14.29 5.15
C TYR A 215 8.08 14.62 5.28
N ALA A 216 8.87 13.64 5.68
CA ALA A 216 10.32 13.81 5.87
C ALA A 216 11.04 13.94 4.52
N THR A 217 12.20 14.60 4.51
CA THR A 217 13.04 14.75 3.31
C THR A 217 13.64 13.43 2.82
N THR A 218 13.61 12.39 3.66
CA THR A 218 14.00 11.02 3.29
C THR A 218 12.95 10.29 2.47
N ILE A 219 11.76 10.87 2.30
CA ILE A 219 10.69 10.32 1.46
C ILE A 219 10.93 10.73 0.01
N SER A 220 11.12 9.77 -0.88
CA SER A 220 11.16 9.98 -2.33
C SER A 220 9.76 9.87 -2.93
N ASN A 221 9.55 10.50 -4.10
CA ASN A 221 8.29 10.47 -4.85
C ASN A 221 7.05 10.81 -3.99
N ALA A 222 7.22 11.76 -3.07
CA ALA A 222 6.16 12.14 -2.16
C ALA A 222 5.09 12.96 -2.89
N THR A 223 3.82 12.56 -2.76
CA THR A 223 2.69 13.38 -3.20
C THR A 223 1.81 13.71 -2.01
N ILE A 224 1.16 14.88 -2.05
CA ILE A 224 0.26 15.29 -0.98
C ILE A 224 -1.01 15.92 -1.56
N SER A 225 -2.15 15.39 -1.13
CA SER A 225 -3.48 15.88 -1.48
C SER A 225 -4.14 16.42 -0.20
N GLY A 226 -4.21 17.75 -0.10
CA GLY A 226 -4.78 18.46 1.04
C GLY A 226 -5.53 19.72 0.60
N GLY A 227 -6.14 20.43 1.55
CA GLY A 227 -7.01 21.56 1.26
C GLY A 227 -8.18 21.15 0.36
N SER A 228 -8.41 21.87 -0.74
CA SER A 228 -9.49 21.55 -1.69
C SER A 228 -9.40 20.15 -2.31
N SER A 229 -8.23 19.52 -2.28
CA SER A 229 -7.99 18.19 -2.87
C SER A 229 -7.88 17.08 -1.82
N ALA A 230 -8.17 17.36 -0.54
CA ALA A 230 -8.14 16.35 0.52
C ALA A 230 -9.17 15.24 0.24
N PRO A 231 -8.77 13.97 0.11
CA PRO A 231 -9.66 12.93 -0.41
C PRO A 231 -10.32 12.06 0.66
N ASN A 232 -9.83 12.06 1.91
CA ASN A 232 -10.20 11.01 2.85
C ASN A 232 -11.44 11.34 3.69
N ILE A 233 -12.43 10.44 3.64
CA ILE A 233 -13.65 10.47 4.45
C ILE A 233 -13.61 9.36 5.51
N GLY A 234 -14.18 9.60 6.68
CA GLY A 234 -14.14 8.64 7.80
C GLY A 234 -12.83 8.67 8.59
N HIS A 235 -12.35 7.51 9.05
CA HIS A 235 -11.13 7.40 9.84
C HIS A 235 -9.88 7.56 8.97
N GLY A 236 -8.75 7.84 9.62
CA GLY A 236 -7.44 7.84 8.96
C GLY A 236 -7.05 6.44 8.48
N ILE A 237 -6.10 6.39 7.56
CA ILE A 237 -5.64 5.15 6.93
C ILE A 237 -4.10 5.18 6.85
N VAL A 238 -3.47 4.03 7.11
CA VAL A 238 -2.07 3.78 6.74
C VAL A 238 -2.02 2.48 5.95
N ARG A 239 -1.53 2.53 4.72
CA ARG A 239 -1.19 1.37 3.89
C ARG A 239 0.33 1.35 3.70
N ILE A 240 0.93 0.18 3.90
CA ILE A 240 2.37 -0.05 3.82
C ILE A 240 2.60 -1.31 3.01
N GLY A 241 3.52 -1.28 2.06
CA GLY A 241 3.79 -2.41 1.19
C GLY A 241 5.04 -2.18 0.35
N PRO A 242 5.54 -3.22 -0.33
CA PRO A 242 6.65 -3.06 -1.29
C PRO A 242 6.29 -2.05 -2.40
N LEU A 243 7.30 -1.55 -3.10
CA LEU A 243 7.13 -0.75 -4.32
C LEU A 243 6.08 -1.40 -5.25
N GLY A 244 5.16 -0.58 -5.80
CA GLY A 244 4.07 -1.04 -6.66
C GLY A 244 2.81 -1.53 -5.93
N SER A 245 2.79 -1.58 -4.60
CA SER A 245 1.63 -2.11 -3.84
C SER A 245 0.39 -1.22 -3.84
N PHE A 246 0.55 0.11 -4.04
CA PHE A 246 -0.57 1.05 -3.96
C PHE A 246 -0.35 2.19 -4.97
N ASN A 247 -0.71 1.99 -6.23
CA ASN A 247 -0.59 3.04 -7.22
C ASN A 247 -1.79 3.99 -7.19
N THR A 248 -1.52 5.28 -7.03
CA THR A 248 -2.49 6.37 -7.22
C THR A 248 -2.05 7.41 -8.25
N ASP A 249 -1.11 7.10 -9.14
CA ASP A 249 -0.90 7.87 -10.38
C ASP A 249 -0.18 7.00 -11.44
N GLY A 250 -0.91 6.63 -12.50
CA GLY A 250 -0.38 6.49 -13.86
C GLY A 250 0.77 5.53 -14.18
N GLY A 251 0.91 4.37 -13.53
CA GLY A 251 1.89 3.33 -13.92
C GLY A 251 1.48 1.91 -13.54
N SER A 252 0.64 1.27 -14.36
CA SER A 252 0.28 -0.16 -14.46
C SER A 252 0.54 -1.10 -13.25
N SER A 253 -0.19 -0.88 -12.16
CA SER A 253 -0.84 -1.99 -11.43
C SER A 253 -2.30 -1.60 -11.29
N SER A 254 -3.08 -1.88 -12.33
CA SER A 254 -4.50 -1.56 -12.42
C SER A 254 -5.29 -2.49 -11.50
N THR A 255 -5.97 -1.92 -10.50
CA THR A 255 -6.92 -2.67 -9.67
C THR A 255 -8.32 -2.49 -10.24
N VAL A 256 -8.92 -3.58 -10.72
CA VAL A 256 -10.31 -3.63 -11.16
C VAL A 256 -11.22 -3.73 -9.94
N GLN A 257 -12.19 -2.82 -9.81
CA GLN A 257 -13.11 -2.78 -8.67
C GLN A 257 -14.55 -3.03 -9.09
N LEU A 258 -15.03 -4.26 -8.87
CA LEU A 258 -16.42 -4.62 -9.13
C LEU A 258 -17.29 -4.43 -7.89
N SER A 259 -18.45 -3.79 -8.08
CA SER A 259 -19.44 -3.48 -7.05
C SER A 259 -20.82 -4.02 -7.41
N ASN A 260 -21.81 -3.79 -6.55
CA ASN A 260 -23.22 -4.07 -6.82
C ASN A 260 -23.86 -3.10 -7.84
N CYS A 261 -23.10 -2.23 -8.51
CA CYS A 261 -23.59 -1.22 -9.46
C CYS A 261 -24.71 -0.35 -8.87
N ASN A 262 -24.59 0.03 -7.60
CA ASN A 262 -25.62 0.73 -6.79
C ASN A 262 -26.99 0.02 -6.69
N LYS A 263 -27.09 -1.26 -7.11
CA LYS A 263 -28.33 -2.02 -6.97
C LYS A 263 -28.48 -2.55 -5.54
N THR A 264 -29.71 -2.59 -5.04
CA THR A 264 -30.02 -3.14 -3.71
C THR A 264 -31.24 -4.05 -3.77
N GLY A 265 -31.44 -4.84 -2.71
CA GLY A 265 -32.56 -5.78 -2.59
C GLY A 265 -32.24 -7.19 -3.07
N ALA A 266 -33.27 -7.95 -3.45
CA ALA A 266 -33.16 -9.37 -3.80
C ALA A 266 -32.64 -9.64 -5.22
N ASP A 267 -32.83 -8.68 -6.13
CA ASP A 267 -32.43 -8.77 -7.53
C ASP A 267 -31.09 -8.09 -7.75
N GLY A 268 -30.24 -8.70 -8.57
CA GLY A 268 -28.95 -8.11 -8.98
C GLY A 268 -29.12 -7.00 -10.03
N PRO A 269 -28.03 -6.30 -10.38
CA PRO A 269 -28.06 -5.19 -11.34
C PRO A 269 -28.49 -5.62 -12.75
N SER A 270 -29.04 -4.66 -13.49
CA SER A 270 -29.21 -4.75 -14.95
C SER A 270 -27.94 -4.28 -15.68
N GLN A 271 -27.84 -4.53 -16.98
CA GLN A 271 -26.75 -3.99 -17.80
C GLN A 271 -26.67 -2.46 -17.71
N SER A 272 -27.83 -1.77 -17.73
CA SER A 272 -27.88 -0.32 -17.59
C SER A 272 -27.39 0.19 -16.24
N ASP A 273 -27.62 -0.56 -15.15
CA ASP A 273 -27.14 -0.18 -13.82
C ASP A 273 -25.61 -0.16 -13.79
N CYS A 274 -24.97 -1.21 -14.34
CA CYS A 274 -23.51 -1.30 -14.38
C CYS A 274 -22.89 -0.35 -15.41
N ASN A 275 -23.49 -0.14 -16.57
CA ASN A 275 -23.00 0.87 -17.53
C ASN A 275 -22.98 2.27 -16.91
N ASN A 276 -24.05 2.65 -16.21
CA ASN A 276 -24.11 3.96 -15.55
C ASN A 276 -23.11 4.06 -14.39
N TYR A 277 -22.89 2.96 -13.65
CA TYR A 277 -21.99 2.94 -12.50
C TYR A 277 -20.52 2.99 -12.91
N TYR A 278 -20.13 2.26 -13.96
CA TYR A 278 -18.75 2.18 -14.43
C TYR A 278 -18.40 3.21 -15.49
N SER A 279 -19.32 4.09 -15.89
CA SER A 279 -19.04 5.10 -16.90
C SER A 279 -17.85 5.97 -16.50
N GLY A 280 -16.86 6.10 -17.41
CA GLY A 280 -15.63 6.85 -17.17
C GLY A 280 -14.62 6.18 -16.24
N THR A 281 -14.80 4.89 -15.91
CA THR A 281 -13.82 4.06 -15.18
C THR A 281 -13.13 3.07 -16.12
N ASP A 282 -12.10 2.37 -15.63
CA ASP A 282 -11.43 1.28 -16.36
C ASP A 282 -12.35 0.08 -16.66
N LEU A 283 -13.58 0.07 -16.15
CA LEU A 283 -14.60 -0.95 -16.43
C LEU A 283 -15.67 -0.48 -17.44
N ASP A 284 -15.59 0.75 -17.95
CA ASP A 284 -16.57 1.29 -18.89
C ASP A 284 -16.58 0.49 -20.21
N GLY A 285 -17.68 -0.19 -20.48
CA GLY A 285 -17.82 -1.06 -21.65
C GLY A 285 -17.24 -2.48 -21.48
N ASP A 286 -16.49 -2.76 -20.41
CA ASP A 286 -15.80 -4.04 -20.20
C ASP A 286 -16.59 -5.07 -19.36
N VAL A 287 -17.72 -4.67 -18.80
CA VAL A 287 -18.59 -5.54 -17.99
C VAL A 287 -19.89 -5.87 -18.72
N THR A 288 -20.15 -7.16 -18.92
CA THR A 288 -21.47 -7.66 -19.40
C THR A 288 -22.28 -8.23 -18.24
N VAL A 289 -23.57 -7.93 -18.14
CA VAL A 289 -24.44 -8.40 -17.05
C VAL A 289 -25.40 -9.47 -17.53
N SER A 290 -25.44 -10.60 -16.83
CA SER A 290 -26.37 -11.71 -17.08
C SER A 290 -26.97 -12.20 -15.76
N SER A 291 -28.30 -12.20 -15.66
CA SER A 291 -29.04 -12.60 -14.43
C SER A 291 -28.57 -11.91 -13.14
N GLY A 292 -28.20 -10.63 -13.23
CA GLY A 292 -27.70 -9.87 -12.08
C GLY A 292 -26.22 -10.08 -11.75
N MET A 293 -25.52 -10.93 -12.51
CA MET A 293 -24.10 -11.22 -12.33
C MET A 293 -23.30 -10.54 -13.44
N GLN A 294 -22.10 -10.08 -13.09
CA GLN A 294 -21.18 -9.39 -13.99
C GLN A 294 -20.20 -10.38 -14.60
N ILE A 295 -19.95 -10.26 -15.89
CA ILE A 295 -18.97 -11.05 -16.64
C ILE A 295 -17.83 -10.09 -16.98
N TRP A 296 -16.63 -10.45 -16.54
CA TRP A 296 -15.40 -9.73 -16.86
C TRP A 296 -14.43 -10.68 -17.57
N THR A 297 -13.79 -10.18 -18.63
CA THR A 297 -12.85 -10.98 -19.43
C THR A 297 -11.43 -10.62 -19.03
N VAL A 298 -10.63 -11.65 -18.73
CA VAL A 298 -9.22 -11.51 -18.33
C VAL A 298 -8.43 -10.86 -19.47
N PRO A 299 -7.84 -9.67 -19.27
CA PRO A 299 -7.19 -8.92 -20.35
C PRO A 299 -5.83 -9.50 -20.73
N THR A 300 -5.06 -9.95 -19.74
CA THR A 300 -3.70 -10.47 -19.93
C THR A 300 -3.49 -11.76 -19.12
N SER A 301 -2.63 -12.66 -19.61
CA SER A 301 -2.26 -13.84 -18.83
C SER A 301 -1.32 -13.43 -17.68
N GLY A 302 -1.49 -14.02 -16.50
CA GLY A 302 -0.58 -13.78 -15.38
C GLY A 302 -1.18 -14.13 -14.02
N THR A 303 -0.45 -13.78 -12.95
CA THR A 303 -0.91 -13.95 -11.57
C THR A 303 -1.75 -12.75 -11.12
N TYR A 304 -3.04 -13.01 -10.85
CA TYR A 304 -3.98 -12.02 -10.34
C TYR A 304 -4.12 -12.15 -8.83
N TYR A 305 -4.24 -11.04 -8.11
CA TYR A 305 -4.61 -11.03 -6.70
C TYR A 305 -6.07 -10.60 -6.54
N PHE A 306 -6.84 -11.38 -5.78
CA PHE A 306 -8.24 -11.14 -5.50
C PHE A 306 -8.46 -10.74 -4.05
N GLU A 307 -9.37 -9.80 -3.85
CA GLU A 307 -10.02 -9.52 -2.58
C GLU A 307 -11.54 -9.60 -2.79
N VAL A 308 -12.20 -10.54 -2.11
CA VAL A 308 -13.62 -10.87 -2.30
C VAL A 308 -14.34 -10.80 -0.97
N SER A 309 -15.35 -9.95 -0.85
CA SER A 309 -16.12 -9.78 0.39
C SER A 309 -17.60 -10.03 0.19
N GLY A 310 -18.20 -10.84 1.07
CA GLY A 310 -19.65 -11.05 1.16
C GLY A 310 -20.37 -9.85 1.77
N ALA A 311 -21.69 -9.75 1.63
CA ALA A 311 -22.44 -8.61 2.14
C ALA A 311 -22.87 -8.77 3.60
N GLN A 312 -23.12 -7.65 4.27
CA GLN A 312 -23.70 -7.60 5.60
C GLN A 312 -25.19 -7.99 5.59
N GLY A 313 -25.65 -8.62 6.68
CA GLY A 313 -27.07 -8.78 6.97
C GLY A 313 -27.77 -7.47 7.31
N GLY A 314 -29.09 -7.49 7.23
CA GLY A 314 -29.94 -6.41 7.70
C GLY A 314 -29.83 -6.21 9.22
N SER A 315 -29.96 -4.97 9.63
CA SER A 315 -29.88 -4.51 11.02
C SER A 315 -31.25 -4.05 11.49
N GLN A 316 -31.51 -4.15 12.80
CA GLN A 316 -32.70 -3.53 13.39
C GLN A 316 -32.57 -2.02 13.48
N ASN A 317 -31.41 -1.55 13.95
CA ASN A 317 -31.07 -0.14 14.10
C ASN A 317 -29.55 -0.01 14.29
N SER A 318 -29.08 1.20 14.57
CA SER A 318 -27.67 1.52 14.81
C SER A 318 -27.04 0.88 16.05
N SER A 319 -27.82 0.21 16.89
CA SER A 319 -27.35 -0.51 18.09
C SER A 319 -27.28 -2.03 17.87
N TYR A 320 -28.01 -2.56 16.87
CA TYR A 320 -28.13 -3.99 16.60
C TYR A 320 -27.84 -4.28 15.12
N TYR A 321 -26.56 -4.28 14.79
CA TYR A 321 -26.09 -4.57 13.44
C TYR A 321 -26.29 -6.03 13.05
N GLY A 322 -26.71 -6.24 11.79
CA GLY A 322 -26.66 -7.53 11.12
C GLY A 322 -25.23 -8.04 10.99
N GLY A 323 -25.09 -9.36 10.79
CA GLY A 323 -23.79 -10.01 10.68
C GLY A 323 -22.95 -9.45 9.53
N TYR A 324 -21.64 -9.37 9.74
CA TYR A 324 -20.69 -8.85 8.76
C TYR A 324 -20.37 -9.93 7.72
N GLY A 325 -20.06 -9.51 6.50
CA GLY A 325 -19.65 -10.42 5.43
C GLY A 325 -18.23 -10.94 5.63
N ALA A 326 -17.98 -12.19 5.24
CA ALA A 326 -16.64 -12.76 5.20
C ALA A 326 -15.81 -12.08 4.11
N LYS A 327 -14.49 -12.11 4.26
CA LYS A 327 -13.52 -11.62 3.27
C LYS A 327 -12.53 -12.73 2.94
N ILE A 328 -12.27 -12.94 1.66
CA ILE A 328 -11.26 -13.87 1.15
C ILE A 328 -10.27 -13.07 0.32
N THR A 329 -8.99 -13.36 0.51
CA THR A 329 -7.92 -12.88 -0.38
C THR A 329 -7.14 -14.06 -0.92
N GLY A 330 -6.53 -13.93 -2.09
CA GLY A 330 -5.66 -14.97 -2.64
C GLY A 330 -5.20 -14.66 -4.06
N GLN A 331 -4.29 -15.49 -4.56
CA GLN A 331 -3.70 -15.35 -5.90
C GLN A 331 -4.11 -16.52 -6.81
N ILE A 332 -4.29 -16.25 -8.10
CA ILE A 332 -4.56 -17.27 -9.10
C ILE A 332 -3.95 -16.89 -10.45
N ASN A 333 -3.41 -17.87 -11.16
CA ASN A 333 -3.00 -17.70 -12.54
C ASN A 333 -4.21 -17.79 -13.47
N LEU A 334 -4.44 -16.73 -14.24
CA LEU A 334 -5.47 -16.67 -15.27
C LEU A 334 -4.81 -16.47 -16.64
N ASN A 335 -5.47 -16.99 -17.67
CA ASN A 335 -5.07 -16.81 -19.06
C ASN A 335 -5.93 -15.73 -19.71
N ALA A 336 -5.31 -14.91 -20.56
CA ALA A 336 -6.02 -13.92 -21.37
C ALA A 336 -7.21 -14.56 -22.11
N GLY A 337 -8.34 -13.85 -22.13
CA GLY A 337 -9.59 -14.30 -22.74
C GLY A 337 -10.44 -15.24 -21.89
N GLN A 338 -9.95 -15.71 -20.73
CA GLN A 338 -10.83 -16.39 -19.77
C GLN A 338 -11.91 -15.43 -19.26
N GLN A 339 -13.12 -15.93 -19.03
CA GLN A 339 -14.22 -15.13 -18.50
C GLN A 339 -14.49 -15.51 -17.05
N LEU A 340 -14.68 -14.49 -16.22
CA LEU A 340 -15.08 -14.64 -14.82
C LEU A 340 -16.54 -14.17 -14.66
N LEU A 341 -17.39 -15.03 -14.11
CA LEU A 341 -18.74 -14.71 -13.69
C LEU A 341 -18.72 -14.31 -12.21
N ILE A 342 -19.08 -13.06 -11.96
CA ILE A 342 -18.92 -12.38 -10.67
C ILE A 342 -20.30 -11.94 -10.17
N SER A 343 -20.73 -12.50 -9.05
CA SER A 343 -21.93 -12.08 -8.33
C SER A 343 -21.52 -11.29 -7.10
N ILE A 344 -21.94 -10.02 -7.01
CA ILE A 344 -21.66 -9.18 -5.85
C ILE A 344 -22.82 -9.24 -4.87
N GLY A 345 -22.56 -9.69 -3.64
CA GLY A 345 -23.57 -9.77 -2.60
C GLY A 345 -24.16 -8.40 -2.27
N GLN A 346 -25.48 -8.31 -2.12
CA GLN A 346 -26.17 -7.10 -1.65
C GLN A 346 -26.51 -7.23 -0.16
N LYS A 347 -26.61 -6.09 0.51
CA LYS A 347 -26.93 -6.05 1.95
C LYS A 347 -28.38 -6.50 2.13
N GLY A 348 -28.67 -7.27 3.17
CA GLY A 348 -30.04 -7.59 3.56
C GLY A 348 -30.82 -6.33 3.97
N SER A 349 -32.14 -6.33 3.77
CA SER A 349 -32.99 -5.22 4.19
C SER A 349 -32.94 -5.03 5.72
N ASP A 350 -32.69 -3.80 6.14
CA ASP A 350 -32.85 -3.38 7.53
C ASP A 350 -34.34 -3.39 7.89
N ASP A 351 -34.66 -3.78 9.12
CA ASP A 351 -36.03 -3.81 9.64
C ASP A 351 -36.03 -4.00 11.15
N GLY A 352 -37.03 -3.42 11.82
CA GLY A 352 -37.15 -3.44 13.27
C GLY A 352 -37.02 -4.83 13.88
N ASP A 353 -37.81 -5.80 13.43
CA ASP A 353 -37.92 -7.09 14.14
C ASP A 353 -37.45 -8.27 13.30
N SER A 354 -37.45 -8.12 11.97
CA SER A 354 -37.25 -9.22 11.02
C SER A 354 -36.24 -8.92 9.90
N PRO A 355 -35.02 -8.43 10.17
CA PRO A 355 -34.10 -8.08 9.10
C PRO A 355 -33.72 -9.24 8.16
N GLY A 356 -33.46 -8.88 6.90
CA GLY A 356 -33.05 -9.80 5.84
C GLY A 356 -31.59 -10.27 5.95
N GLY A 357 -31.26 -11.39 5.32
CA GLY A 357 -29.89 -11.89 5.22
C GLY A 357 -29.11 -11.20 4.11
N GLY A 358 -27.81 -10.98 4.32
CA GLY A 358 -26.89 -10.48 3.31
C GLY A 358 -26.54 -11.56 2.28
N GLY A 359 -26.29 -11.16 1.04
CA GLY A 359 -25.87 -12.08 0.00
C GLY A 359 -24.39 -12.45 0.06
N GLY A 360 -24.09 -13.67 -0.41
CA GLY A 360 -22.71 -14.09 -0.69
C GLY A 360 -22.18 -13.45 -1.97
N THR A 361 -20.86 -13.25 -2.00
CA THR A 361 -20.15 -12.77 -3.19
C THR A 361 -19.38 -13.93 -3.81
N VAL A 362 -19.54 -14.15 -5.12
CA VAL A 362 -18.94 -15.27 -5.86
C VAL A 362 -18.11 -14.73 -7.01
N VAL A 363 -16.90 -15.27 -7.16
CA VAL A 363 -16.09 -15.20 -8.38
C VAL A 363 -15.96 -16.63 -8.90
N ALA A 364 -16.45 -16.89 -10.11
CA ALA A 364 -16.43 -18.21 -10.74
C ALA A 364 -15.82 -18.16 -12.14
N LEU A 365 -15.09 -19.19 -12.54
CA LEU A 365 -14.53 -19.33 -13.88
C LEU A 365 -15.60 -19.84 -14.84
N GLY A 366 -15.84 -19.10 -15.93
CA GLY A 366 -16.91 -19.33 -16.91
C GLY A 366 -17.84 -18.12 -17.03
N ASN A 367 -18.86 -18.22 -17.89
CA ASN A 367 -19.79 -17.13 -18.20
C ASN A 367 -21.28 -17.47 -17.97
N SER A 368 -21.56 -18.67 -17.46
CA SER A 368 -22.92 -19.16 -17.20
C SER A 368 -23.02 -19.71 -15.78
N TYR A 369 -23.99 -19.24 -15.00
CA TYR A 369 -24.17 -19.66 -13.61
C TYR A 369 -24.50 -21.15 -13.47
N THR A 370 -24.99 -21.81 -14.52
CA THR A 370 -25.30 -23.25 -14.47
C THR A 370 -24.06 -24.14 -14.52
N SER A 371 -22.96 -23.67 -15.10
CA SER A 371 -21.75 -24.45 -15.36
C SER A 371 -20.45 -23.82 -14.86
N ALA A 372 -20.46 -22.55 -14.43
CA ALA A 372 -19.26 -21.88 -13.94
C ALA A 372 -18.74 -22.55 -12.65
N GLU A 373 -17.41 -22.65 -12.55
CA GLU A 373 -16.73 -23.32 -11.45
C GLU A 373 -16.28 -22.29 -10.40
N PRO A 374 -16.61 -22.48 -9.11
CA PRO A 374 -16.32 -21.49 -8.08
C PRO A 374 -14.81 -21.34 -7.85
N LEU A 375 -14.31 -20.10 -7.87
CA LEU A 375 -12.94 -19.77 -7.48
C LEU A 375 -12.90 -19.20 -6.06
N PHE A 376 -13.78 -18.24 -5.79
CA PHE A 376 -13.95 -17.61 -4.49
C PHE A 376 -15.44 -17.47 -4.18
N VAL A 377 -15.84 -17.80 -2.96
CA VAL A 377 -17.19 -17.56 -2.44
C VAL A 377 -17.07 -17.01 -1.03
N ALA A 378 -17.32 -15.73 -0.84
CA ALA A 378 -17.33 -15.09 0.47
C ALA A 378 -18.76 -15.03 1.01
N GLY A 379 -19.00 -15.66 2.16
CA GLY A 379 -20.31 -15.73 2.81
C GLY A 379 -20.83 -14.36 3.28
N GLY A 380 -22.11 -14.10 3.07
CA GLY A 380 -22.82 -12.94 3.61
C GLY A 380 -23.27 -13.16 5.06
N GLY A 381 -23.52 -12.09 5.80
CA GLY A 381 -24.00 -12.18 7.19
C GLY A 381 -25.52 -12.37 7.31
N GLY A 382 -25.98 -12.95 8.41
CA GLY A 382 -27.39 -13.08 8.75
C GLY A 382 -28.00 -11.80 9.34
N GLY A 383 -29.32 -11.68 9.26
CA GLY A 383 -30.08 -10.58 9.85
C GLY A 383 -30.13 -10.66 11.38
N ARG A 384 -30.22 -9.50 12.05
CA ARG A 384 -30.25 -9.44 13.52
C ARG A 384 -31.19 -8.36 14.09
N SER A 385 -31.92 -8.74 15.13
CA SER A 385 -32.64 -7.82 16.04
C SER A 385 -32.15 -7.96 17.49
N GLN A 386 -32.66 -7.11 18.38
CA GLN A 386 -32.41 -7.06 19.82
C GLN A 386 -32.83 -8.31 20.60
N ASN A 387 -33.81 -9.08 20.12
CA ASN A 387 -34.33 -10.22 20.87
C ASN A 387 -33.34 -11.38 20.89
N GLY A 388 -32.69 -11.64 22.03
CA GLY A 388 -31.76 -12.77 22.26
C GLY A 388 -30.27 -12.39 22.28
N SER A 389 -29.43 -13.31 22.76
CA SER A 389 -27.96 -13.10 22.81
C SER A 389 -27.32 -13.36 21.44
N ALA A 390 -26.60 -12.36 20.94
CA ALA A 390 -25.87 -12.45 19.67
C ALA A 390 -24.60 -13.29 19.80
N ASN A 391 -24.57 -14.41 19.06
CA ASN A 391 -23.33 -15.09 18.74
C ASN A 391 -22.77 -14.47 17.45
N TYR A 392 -21.99 -13.40 17.60
CA TYR A 392 -21.41 -12.67 16.47
C TYR A 392 -20.59 -13.59 15.53
N ALA A 393 -19.99 -14.64 16.07
CA ALA A 393 -19.27 -15.62 15.26
C ALA A 393 -20.19 -16.39 14.30
N ALA A 394 -21.43 -16.66 14.70
CA ALA A 394 -22.39 -17.43 13.91
C ALA A 394 -23.21 -16.58 12.93
N ILE A 395 -23.46 -15.31 13.24
CA ILE A 395 -24.22 -14.40 12.35
C ILE A 395 -23.38 -13.86 11.20
N ASN A 396 -22.08 -13.71 11.42
CA ASN A 396 -21.17 -13.22 10.39
C ASN A 396 -21.00 -14.27 9.29
N GLY A 397 -20.57 -13.88 8.10
CA GLY A 397 -20.13 -14.82 7.07
C GLY A 397 -19.05 -15.75 7.63
N GLN A 398 -19.20 -17.05 7.43
CA GLN A 398 -18.34 -18.06 8.04
C GLN A 398 -17.03 -18.23 7.26
N SER A 399 -15.95 -18.60 7.94
CA SER A 399 -14.68 -18.94 7.29
C SER A 399 -14.65 -20.37 6.75
N GLY A 400 -15.52 -21.26 7.26
CA GLY A 400 -15.70 -22.61 6.75
C GLY A 400 -16.76 -22.70 5.66
N THR A 401 -16.85 -23.85 4.99
CA THR A 401 -17.81 -24.11 3.92
C THR A 401 -19.25 -24.25 4.39
N SER A 402 -19.47 -24.58 5.66
CA SER A 402 -20.79 -24.65 6.28
C SER A 402 -21.34 -23.27 6.60
N GLY A 403 -22.66 -23.12 6.48
CA GLY A 403 -23.36 -21.94 6.99
C GLY A 403 -23.32 -21.88 8.52
N GLY A 404 -23.52 -20.67 9.05
CA GLY A 404 -23.67 -20.42 10.46
C GLY A 404 -25.03 -20.90 10.97
N ASN A 405 -25.03 -21.42 12.19
CA ASN A 405 -26.25 -21.78 12.89
C ASN A 405 -26.93 -20.54 13.48
N SER A 406 -28.23 -20.66 13.72
CA SER A 406 -29.05 -19.69 14.43
C SER A 406 -29.50 -20.27 15.78
N SER A 407 -30.23 -19.48 16.57
CA SER A 407 -30.92 -19.92 17.79
C SER A 407 -32.30 -20.55 17.54
N GLY A 408 -32.74 -20.68 16.27
CA GLY A 408 -34.06 -21.19 15.88
C GLY A 408 -34.06 -22.65 15.40
N ALA A 409 -35.22 -23.12 14.93
CA ALA A 409 -35.37 -24.47 14.36
C ALA A 409 -34.98 -24.50 12.86
N GLY A 410 -34.20 -25.51 12.47
CA GLY A 410 -33.61 -25.64 11.15
C GLY A 410 -32.10 -25.89 11.23
N ASN A 411 -31.51 -26.32 10.11
CA ASN A 411 -30.08 -26.56 9.98
C ASN A 411 -29.48 -25.62 8.93
N ALA A 412 -28.32 -25.07 9.25
CA ALA A 412 -27.52 -24.37 8.26
C ALA A 412 -27.16 -25.29 7.08
N GLY A 413 -26.94 -24.69 5.93
CA GLY A 413 -26.51 -25.38 4.73
C GLY A 413 -25.11 -25.96 4.89
N THR A 414 -24.86 -27.07 4.22
CA THR A 414 -23.54 -27.72 4.15
C THR A 414 -23.26 -28.20 2.73
N ASN A 415 -21.98 -28.43 2.42
CA ASN A 415 -21.53 -28.98 1.13
C ASN A 415 -22.07 -28.20 -0.08
N GLY A 416 -22.15 -26.88 0.04
CA GLY A 416 -22.59 -26.02 -1.05
C GLY A 416 -24.11 -25.82 -1.14
N ASN A 417 -24.89 -26.38 -0.22
CA ASN A 417 -26.35 -26.32 -0.24
C ASN A 417 -26.90 -25.14 0.58
N GLY A 418 -28.11 -24.70 0.24
CA GLY A 418 -28.87 -23.77 1.07
C GLY A 418 -29.26 -24.36 2.42
N ALA A 419 -29.63 -23.51 3.37
CA ALA A 419 -30.12 -23.95 4.66
C ALA A 419 -31.45 -24.71 4.53
N SER A 420 -31.69 -25.66 5.43
CA SER A 420 -32.93 -26.45 5.42
C SER A 420 -34.13 -25.56 5.70
N TYR A 421 -35.21 -25.73 4.96
CA TYR A 421 -36.47 -25.07 5.24
C TYR A 421 -37.31 -25.97 6.17
N GLN A 422 -37.74 -25.44 7.31
CA GLN A 422 -38.58 -26.15 8.27
C GLN A 422 -39.70 -25.22 8.77
N GLY A 423 -40.60 -24.76 7.89
CA GLY A 423 -41.66 -23.81 8.27
C GLY A 423 -42.94 -23.93 7.44
N HIS A 424 -44.03 -23.37 7.97
CA HIS A 424 -45.28 -23.16 7.24
C HIS A 424 -45.14 -21.96 6.27
N GLY A 425 -46.02 -21.85 5.27
CA GLY A 425 -45.84 -21.06 4.04
C GLY A 425 -45.61 -19.53 4.12
N SER A 426 -45.34 -18.94 5.30
CA SER A 426 -45.14 -17.49 5.50
C SER A 426 -43.91 -17.09 6.34
N ASN A 427 -43.00 -18.02 6.66
CA ASN A 427 -41.92 -17.76 7.61
C ASN A 427 -40.62 -17.24 6.96
N SER A 428 -39.67 -16.75 7.78
CA SER A 428 -38.35 -16.35 7.26
C SER A 428 -37.65 -17.46 6.48
N GLY A 429 -36.79 -17.03 5.54
CA GLY A 429 -35.98 -17.91 4.73
C GLY A 429 -34.56 -18.05 5.25
N GLY A 430 -34.06 -19.29 5.23
CA GLY A 430 -32.62 -19.53 5.30
C GLY A 430 -31.91 -18.98 4.05
N GLY A 431 -30.60 -18.80 4.15
CA GLY A 431 -29.76 -18.44 3.02
C GLY A 431 -29.66 -19.57 2.00
N ALA A 432 -29.33 -19.22 0.76
CA ALA A 432 -29.00 -20.16 -0.30
C ALA A 432 -27.49 -20.44 -0.38
N GLY A 433 -27.16 -21.62 -0.92
CA GLY A 433 -25.78 -22.01 -1.19
C GLY A 433 -25.38 -21.81 -2.64
N PHE A 434 -24.25 -22.39 -3.02
CA PHE A 434 -23.75 -22.39 -4.39
C PHE A 434 -24.60 -23.28 -5.29
N PHE A 435 -24.97 -24.48 -4.84
CA PHE A 435 -25.68 -25.48 -5.65
C PHE A 435 -27.21 -25.33 -5.58
N THR A 436 -27.74 -25.05 -4.39
CA THR A 436 -29.19 -25.09 -4.14
C THR A 436 -29.69 -23.88 -3.36
N GLY A 437 -30.94 -23.50 -3.60
CA GLY A 437 -31.68 -22.57 -2.76
C GLY A 437 -31.97 -23.14 -1.37
N SER A 438 -32.59 -22.32 -0.51
CA SER A 438 -33.06 -22.81 0.80
C SER A 438 -34.13 -23.91 0.61
N GLY A 439 -34.10 -24.92 1.49
CA GLY A 439 -35.06 -26.03 1.49
C GLY A 439 -34.94 -27.03 0.35
N SER A 440 -33.81 -27.09 -0.37
CA SER A 440 -33.63 -27.93 -1.56
C SER A 440 -34.67 -27.66 -2.66
N SER A 441 -35.31 -26.48 -2.65
CA SER A 441 -36.34 -26.13 -3.63
C SER A 441 -35.72 -25.92 -5.02
N THR A 442 -36.33 -26.54 -6.04
CA THR A 442 -35.92 -26.44 -7.46
C THR A 442 -36.49 -25.21 -8.18
N GLY A 443 -36.80 -24.13 -7.45
CA GLY A 443 -36.96 -22.81 -8.05
C GLY A 443 -38.37 -22.41 -8.53
N THR A 444 -39.41 -22.63 -7.71
CA THR A 444 -40.69 -21.92 -7.91
C THR A 444 -41.04 -21.08 -6.68
N GLY A 445 -41.07 -19.75 -6.84
CA GLY A 445 -41.54 -18.81 -5.82
C GLY A 445 -40.44 -18.02 -5.10
N SER A 446 -40.91 -17.11 -4.25
CA SER A 446 -40.21 -16.00 -3.59
C SER A 446 -39.03 -16.35 -2.65
N HIS A 447 -38.44 -17.54 -2.71
CA HIS A 447 -37.33 -17.97 -1.83
C HIS A 447 -35.95 -17.59 -2.38
N ALA A 448 -34.92 -17.64 -1.52
CA ALA A 448 -33.53 -17.45 -1.92
C ALA A 448 -33.08 -18.59 -2.83
N ARG A 449 -32.44 -18.23 -3.97
CA ARG A 449 -31.96 -19.17 -4.98
C ARG A 449 -30.46 -19.36 -4.87
N GLY A 450 -29.99 -20.58 -5.15
CA GLY A 450 -28.56 -20.86 -5.17
C GLY A 450 -27.84 -20.20 -6.35
N PHE A 451 -26.50 -20.17 -6.33
CA PHE A 451 -25.70 -19.60 -7.43
C PHE A 451 -26.06 -20.25 -8.77
N ARG A 452 -26.11 -21.58 -8.81
CA ARG A 452 -26.52 -22.35 -10.00
C ARG A 452 -27.99 -22.18 -10.41
N GLN A 453 -28.75 -21.36 -9.69
CA GLN A 453 -30.16 -21.04 -9.91
C GLN A 453 -30.39 -19.52 -10.11
N GLY A 454 -29.33 -18.74 -10.38
CA GLY A 454 -29.40 -17.30 -10.62
C GLY A 454 -29.25 -16.42 -9.37
N TYR A 455 -28.83 -17.01 -8.24
CA TYR A 455 -28.39 -16.37 -6.98
C TYR A 455 -29.23 -15.24 -6.38
N ARG A 456 -30.52 -15.21 -6.72
CA ARG A 456 -31.47 -14.20 -6.24
C ARG A 456 -31.70 -14.32 -4.73
N GLY A 457 -31.82 -13.19 -4.04
CA GLY A 457 -32.29 -13.13 -2.66
C GLY A 457 -33.77 -13.51 -2.53
N SER A 458 -34.21 -13.79 -1.32
CA SER A 458 -35.61 -14.11 -1.02
C SER A 458 -36.48 -12.84 -0.96
N THR A 459 -37.73 -12.99 -1.40
CA THR A 459 -38.81 -11.99 -1.39
C THR A 459 -40.08 -12.50 -0.66
N LEU A 460 -40.01 -13.64 0.03
CA LEU A 460 -41.16 -14.44 0.47
C LEU A 460 -42.13 -13.74 1.41
N ALA A 461 -41.65 -13.02 2.42
CA ALA A 461 -42.49 -12.33 3.40
C ALA A 461 -42.15 -10.83 3.50
N GLY A 462 -40.89 -10.47 3.23
CA GLY A 462 -40.36 -9.13 3.50
C GLY A 462 -40.08 -8.99 5.00
N PRO A 463 -38.97 -8.35 5.41
CA PRO A 463 -37.88 -7.69 4.66
C PRO A 463 -37.07 -8.61 3.75
N TYR A 464 -36.57 -8.08 2.63
CA TYR A 464 -35.93 -8.89 1.60
C TYR A 464 -34.51 -9.31 1.95
N GLY A 465 -34.14 -10.49 1.47
CA GLY A 465 -32.74 -10.89 1.44
C GLY A 465 -31.98 -10.19 0.34
N GLY A 466 -30.69 -9.96 0.55
CA GLY A 466 -29.81 -9.44 -0.47
C GLY A 466 -29.60 -10.42 -1.62
N PHE A 467 -29.49 -9.91 -2.84
CA PHE A 467 -28.93 -10.64 -3.99
C PHE A 467 -27.58 -11.26 -3.61
N GLY A 468 -27.31 -12.48 -4.09
CA GLY A 468 -26.30 -13.37 -3.53
C GLY A 468 -26.90 -14.44 -2.61
N GLY A 469 -28.19 -14.73 -2.74
CA GLY A 469 -28.86 -15.81 -2.01
C GLY A 469 -29.20 -15.51 -0.55
N GLY A 470 -29.32 -14.24 -0.14
CA GLY A 470 -29.76 -13.90 1.21
C GLY A 470 -31.22 -14.31 1.46
N GLY A 471 -31.51 -14.81 2.66
CA GLY A 471 -32.87 -15.11 3.10
C GLY A 471 -33.70 -13.86 3.38
N ALA A 472 -35.03 -13.98 3.41
CA ALA A 472 -35.95 -12.89 3.77
C ALA A 472 -36.37 -13.08 5.21
N GLY A 473 -36.45 -12.01 5.99
CA GLY A 473 -37.15 -12.09 7.26
C GLY A 473 -38.66 -12.21 7.05
N SER A 474 -39.40 -12.40 8.13
CA SER A 474 -40.87 -12.38 8.12
C SER A 474 -41.38 -11.64 9.34
N ASN A 475 -42.35 -10.75 9.12
CA ASN A 475 -43.12 -10.06 10.16
C ASN A 475 -44.61 -10.45 10.14
N SER A 476 -44.97 -11.50 9.38
CA SER A 476 -46.35 -11.95 9.27
C SER A 476 -46.80 -12.70 10.54
N ASN A 477 -48.09 -12.61 10.89
CA ASN A 477 -48.70 -13.33 12.02
C ASN A 477 -48.10 -13.05 13.41
N ALA A 478 -47.39 -11.93 13.59
CA ALA A 478 -46.62 -11.59 14.81
C ALA A 478 -45.36 -12.44 15.04
N ASP A 479 -44.87 -13.11 13.99
CA ASP A 479 -43.59 -13.82 14.00
C ASP A 479 -42.44 -12.82 13.80
N TRP A 480 -41.39 -12.92 14.60
CA TRP A 480 -40.23 -12.01 14.57
C TRP A 480 -39.01 -12.74 13.99
N ASP A 481 -39.08 -13.07 12.72
CA ASP A 481 -38.15 -14.00 12.13
C ASP A 481 -36.98 -13.34 11.38
N LYS A 482 -35.77 -13.87 11.57
CA LYS A 482 -34.52 -13.31 11.00
C LYS A 482 -33.95 -14.24 9.96
N ALA A 483 -33.44 -13.66 8.88
CA ALA A 483 -32.96 -14.45 7.76
C ALA A 483 -31.47 -14.81 7.82
N GLY A 484 -31.16 -15.98 7.27
CA GLY A 484 -29.79 -16.44 7.07
C GLY A 484 -29.09 -15.77 5.88
N GLY A 485 -27.78 -15.60 5.97
CA GLY A 485 -26.94 -15.07 4.90
C GLY A 485 -26.69 -16.09 3.77
N GLY A 486 -26.54 -15.62 2.55
CA GLY A 486 -26.15 -16.45 1.40
C GLY A 486 -24.65 -16.70 1.35
N GLY A 487 -24.19 -17.74 0.66
CA GLY A 487 -22.76 -18.06 0.56
C GLY A 487 -22.49 -19.32 -0.25
N TYR A 488 -21.36 -19.96 0.00
CA TYR A 488 -21.06 -21.29 -0.51
C TYR A 488 -22.11 -22.28 0.01
N SER A 489 -22.36 -22.26 1.31
CA SER A 489 -23.57 -22.85 1.88
C SER A 489 -24.41 -21.76 2.55
N GLY A 490 -25.72 -21.94 2.59
CA GLY A 490 -26.63 -20.96 3.18
C GLY A 490 -26.61 -20.96 4.71
N GLY A 491 -26.72 -19.79 5.34
CA GLY A 491 -26.90 -19.66 6.79
C GLY A 491 -28.33 -19.97 7.23
N ASN A 492 -28.50 -20.42 8.48
CA ASN A 492 -29.82 -20.76 9.02
C ASN A 492 -30.66 -19.50 9.33
N HIS A 493 -31.99 -19.60 9.25
CA HIS A 493 -32.91 -18.57 9.74
C HIS A 493 -33.24 -18.78 11.23
N ALA A 494 -33.86 -17.79 11.87
CA ALA A 494 -34.30 -17.88 13.27
C ALA A 494 -35.78 -17.55 13.43
N TYR A 495 -36.46 -18.33 14.27
CA TYR A 495 -37.87 -18.13 14.67
C TYR A 495 -37.98 -17.35 15.97
N ASP A 496 -38.80 -16.30 15.99
CA ASP A 496 -39.31 -15.53 17.15
C ASP A 496 -38.28 -14.95 18.14
N ALA A 497 -37.03 -15.38 18.12
CA ALA A 497 -35.93 -14.93 18.96
C ALA A 497 -34.57 -15.23 18.31
N GLY A 498 -33.71 -14.22 18.32
CA GLY A 498 -32.29 -14.30 17.99
C GLY A 498 -31.93 -13.75 16.62
N GLN A 499 -31.10 -14.50 15.89
CA GLN A 499 -30.33 -14.05 14.75
C GLN A 499 -30.26 -15.11 13.65
N GLY A 500 -30.27 -14.66 12.39
CA GLY A 500 -29.89 -15.52 11.27
C GLY A 500 -28.40 -15.84 11.30
N GLY A 501 -28.04 -17.06 10.92
CA GLY A 501 -26.64 -17.44 10.71
C GLY A 501 -26.10 -16.88 9.40
N GLY A 502 -24.80 -16.59 9.32
CA GLY A 502 -24.16 -16.17 8.08
C GLY A 502 -23.92 -17.32 7.11
N GLY A 503 -23.65 -17.02 5.84
CA GLY A 503 -23.33 -18.01 4.82
C GLY A 503 -21.91 -18.57 4.98
N GLY A 504 -21.73 -19.81 4.51
CA GLY A 504 -20.43 -20.46 4.38
C GLY A 504 -19.57 -19.83 3.28
N SER A 505 -18.26 -20.02 3.37
CA SER A 505 -17.29 -19.53 2.38
C SER A 505 -16.49 -20.66 1.74
N PHE A 506 -15.90 -20.40 0.58
CA PHE A 506 -15.09 -21.35 -0.17
C PHE A 506 -14.02 -20.64 -1.00
N TYR A 507 -12.88 -21.28 -1.19
CA TYR A 507 -11.93 -20.95 -2.24
C TYR A 507 -11.43 -22.22 -2.91
N ALA A 508 -11.14 -22.16 -4.21
CA ALA A 508 -10.67 -23.31 -4.98
C ALA A 508 -9.23 -23.69 -4.59
N THR A 509 -8.87 -24.96 -4.80
CA THR A 509 -7.51 -25.46 -4.54
C THR A 509 -6.45 -24.85 -5.45
N THR A 510 -6.86 -24.20 -6.54
CA THR A 510 -5.98 -23.45 -7.46
C THR A 510 -5.58 -22.07 -6.93
N ILE A 511 -6.14 -21.63 -5.79
CA ILE A 511 -5.80 -20.34 -5.18
C ILE A 511 -4.57 -20.51 -4.27
N SER A 512 -3.52 -19.75 -4.54
CA SER A 512 -2.34 -19.65 -3.67
C SER A 512 -2.45 -18.48 -2.70
N ASN A 513 -1.72 -18.55 -1.58
CA ASN A 513 -1.68 -17.50 -0.55
C ASN A 513 -3.07 -17.06 -0.05
N ALA A 514 -4.01 -18.01 -0.01
CA ALA A 514 -5.39 -17.74 0.37
C ALA A 514 -5.49 -17.40 1.86
N THR A 515 -6.15 -16.30 2.19
CA THR A 515 -6.52 -15.95 3.57
C THR A 515 -8.02 -15.72 3.63
N ILE A 516 -8.66 -16.21 4.70
CA ILE A 516 -10.08 -16.00 4.93
C ILE A 516 -10.33 -15.41 6.31
N SER A 517 -11.08 -14.31 6.34
CA SER A 517 -11.57 -13.64 7.54
C SER A 517 -13.09 -13.83 7.62
N GLY A 518 -13.53 -14.70 8.51
CA GLY A 518 -14.95 -15.02 8.72
C GLY A 518 -15.26 -15.27 10.20
N GLY A 519 -16.52 -15.52 10.53
CA GLY A 519 -16.98 -15.65 11.91
C GLY A 519 -16.65 -14.41 12.73
N SER A 520 -15.99 -14.56 13.88
CA SER A 520 -15.60 -13.45 14.77
C SER A 520 -14.65 -12.42 14.13
N SER A 521 -14.03 -12.76 13.00
CA SER A 521 -13.07 -11.90 12.30
C SER A 521 -13.61 -11.36 10.97
N ALA A 522 -14.88 -11.62 10.63
CA ALA A 522 -15.50 -11.10 9.42
C ALA A 522 -15.48 -9.57 9.40
N PRO A 523 -14.88 -8.92 8.38
CA PRO A 523 -14.62 -7.49 8.43
C PRO A 523 -15.64 -6.64 7.67
N ASN A 524 -16.45 -7.22 6.77
CA ASN A 524 -17.18 -6.42 5.79
C ASN A 524 -18.55 -5.92 6.28
N ILE A 525 -18.75 -4.61 6.19
CA ILE A 525 -20.02 -3.93 6.45
C ILE A 525 -20.60 -3.41 5.13
N GLY A 526 -21.93 -3.36 5.00
CA GLY A 526 -22.58 -2.95 3.76
C GLY A 526 -22.60 -4.02 2.67
N HIS A 527 -22.45 -3.62 1.41
CA HIS A 527 -22.49 -4.54 0.27
C HIS A 527 -21.19 -5.34 0.12
N GLY A 528 -21.27 -6.45 -0.60
CA GLY A 528 -20.08 -7.16 -1.04
C GLY A 528 -19.33 -6.38 -2.10
N TYR A 529 -18.11 -6.82 -2.39
CA TYR A 529 -17.28 -6.26 -3.47
C TYR A 529 -16.25 -7.29 -3.92
N VAL A 530 -15.68 -7.05 -5.11
CA VAL A 530 -14.53 -7.79 -5.63
C VAL A 530 -13.50 -6.78 -6.12
N HIS A 531 -12.29 -6.82 -5.57
CA HIS A 531 -11.14 -6.12 -6.12
C HIS A 531 -10.18 -7.13 -6.74
N ILE A 532 -9.71 -6.82 -7.94
CA ILE A 532 -8.78 -7.65 -8.69
C ILE A 532 -7.56 -6.80 -9.03
N THR A 533 -6.42 -7.11 -8.43
CA THR A 533 -5.15 -6.53 -8.88
C THR A 533 -4.67 -7.35 -10.07
N ILE A 534 -4.61 -6.69 -11.22
CA ILE A 534 -4.10 -7.26 -12.48
C ILE A 534 -2.60 -7.50 -12.31
N PRO A 535 -2.02 -8.55 -12.92
CA PRO A 535 -0.57 -8.73 -12.96
C PRO A 535 0.08 -7.40 -13.35
N SER A 536 1.08 -6.96 -12.59
CA SER A 536 1.96 -5.91 -13.11
C SER A 536 2.50 -6.42 -14.43
N GLU A 537 2.53 -5.58 -15.46
CA GLU A 537 3.42 -5.84 -16.58
C GLU A 537 4.81 -5.96 -15.98
N GLU A 538 5.29 -7.20 -15.79
CA GLU A 538 6.72 -7.43 -15.72
C GLU A 538 7.21 -6.85 -17.04
N GLN A 539 7.92 -5.71 -16.96
CA GLN A 539 8.77 -5.34 -18.07
C GLN A 539 9.60 -6.59 -18.35
N GLU A 540 9.46 -7.13 -19.56
CA GLU A 540 10.36 -8.19 -20.02
C GLU A 540 11.76 -7.75 -19.64
N GLU A 541 12.41 -8.51 -18.77
CA GLU A 541 13.81 -8.31 -18.44
C GLU A 541 14.54 -8.42 -19.77
N GLN A 542 14.96 -7.27 -20.31
CA GLN A 542 15.66 -7.19 -21.57
C GLN A 542 16.85 -8.14 -21.46
N GLU A 543 16.92 -9.19 -22.29
CA GLU A 543 18.09 -10.07 -22.33
C GLU A 543 19.34 -9.19 -22.39
N GLU A 544 20.19 -9.26 -21.35
CA GLU A 544 21.41 -8.48 -21.32
C GLU A 544 22.19 -8.76 -22.61
N PRO A 545 22.63 -7.72 -23.35
CA PRO A 545 23.33 -7.95 -24.60
C PRO A 545 24.58 -8.80 -24.31
N PRO A 546 24.94 -9.75 -25.20
CA PRO A 546 26.07 -10.66 -24.99
C PRO A 546 27.42 -9.92 -24.87
N SER A 547 27.47 -8.68 -25.33
CA SER A 547 28.58 -7.75 -25.16
C SER A 547 28.10 -6.31 -25.39
N TYR A 548 28.84 -5.35 -24.86
CA TYR A 548 28.65 -3.92 -25.10
C TYR A 548 29.79 -3.37 -25.97
N THR A 549 29.50 -2.38 -26.80
CA THR A 549 30.52 -1.63 -27.54
C THR A 549 30.26 -0.13 -27.39
N GLU A 550 31.22 0.55 -26.78
CA GLU A 550 31.19 1.97 -26.50
C GLU A 550 32.12 2.70 -27.48
N THR A 551 31.61 3.73 -28.13
CA THR A 551 32.35 4.54 -29.12
C THR A 551 32.11 6.03 -28.88
N GLY A 552 32.96 6.89 -29.44
CA GLY A 552 32.79 8.34 -29.30
C GLY A 552 33.17 8.85 -27.90
N THR A 553 32.62 9.99 -27.49
CA THR A 553 32.97 10.61 -26.20
C THR A 553 31.97 10.25 -25.11
N ILE A 554 32.47 9.70 -24.01
CA ILE A 554 31.71 9.24 -22.85
C ILE A 554 32.12 10.09 -21.65
N ASN A 555 31.16 10.78 -21.04
CA ASN A 555 31.41 11.62 -19.88
C ASN A 555 30.80 11.01 -18.62
N LEU A 556 31.66 10.59 -17.68
CA LEU A 556 31.22 9.95 -16.45
C LEU A 556 30.61 10.94 -15.47
N SER A 557 31.11 12.18 -15.37
CA SER A 557 30.52 13.26 -14.55
C SER A 557 30.18 12.86 -13.09
N GLY A 558 31.01 12.02 -12.48
CA GLY A 558 30.84 11.48 -11.13
C GLY A 558 30.01 10.19 -11.04
N ASN A 559 29.49 9.70 -12.17
CA ASN A 559 28.64 8.51 -12.22
C ASN A 559 29.46 7.21 -12.36
N THR A 560 28.76 6.11 -12.10
CA THR A 560 29.24 4.75 -12.35
C THR A 560 28.53 4.19 -13.58
N ASN A 561 29.29 3.86 -14.62
CA ASN A 561 28.79 3.08 -15.75
C ASN A 561 28.98 1.60 -15.45
N THR A 562 27.90 0.81 -15.51
CA THR A 562 27.92 -0.62 -15.18
C THR A 562 27.52 -1.48 -16.38
N TYR A 563 28.25 -2.57 -16.60
CA TYR A 563 28.04 -3.51 -17.70
C TYR A 563 27.91 -4.94 -17.15
N GLY A 564 26.85 -5.65 -17.54
CA GLY A 564 26.58 -7.04 -17.12
C GLY A 564 27.26 -8.12 -17.97
N ALA A 565 27.89 -7.72 -19.08
CA ALA A 565 28.62 -8.54 -20.03
C ALA A 565 29.88 -7.80 -20.50
N THR A 566 30.76 -8.47 -21.25
CA THR A 566 32.01 -7.87 -21.74
C THR A 566 31.75 -6.55 -22.46
N VAL A 567 32.49 -5.50 -22.09
CA VAL A 567 32.41 -4.17 -22.72
C VAL A 567 33.69 -3.86 -23.48
N THR A 568 33.53 -3.38 -24.71
CA THR A 568 34.64 -2.90 -25.56
C THR A 568 34.49 -1.40 -25.81
N PHE A 569 35.46 -0.62 -25.35
CA PHE A 569 35.65 0.77 -25.73
C PHE A 569 36.49 0.79 -27.01
N ASP A 570 35.87 1.15 -28.13
CA ASP A 570 36.44 1.10 -29.47
C ASP A 570 36.62 2.53 -30.02
N GLY A 571 37.87 3.00 -30.03
CA GLY A 571 38.20 4.39 -30.37
C GLY A 571 37.47 5.42 -29.50
N ALA A 572 37.12 5.05 -28.27
CA ALA A 572 36.32 5.87 -27.39
C ALA A 572 37.17 6.86 -26.58
N ILE A 573 36.58 7.98 -26.20
CA ILE A 573 37.19 9.00 -25.33
C ILE A 573 36.37 9.07 -24.04
N VAL A 574 36.91 8.58 -22.93
CA VAL A 574 36.26 8.66 -21.62
C VAL A 574 36.80 9.85 -20.84
N ASN A 575 35.93 10.76 -20.43
CA ASN A 575 36.26 11.94 -19.64
C ASN A 575 35.36 12.12 -18.41
N GLY A 576 35.78 13.01 -17.50
CA GLY A 576 35.10 13.26 -16.23
C GLY A 576 35.40 12.18 -15.19
N SER A 577 35.32 12.57 -13.92
CA SER A 577 35.53 11.63 -12.81
C SER A 577 34.44 10.56 -12.77
N GLY A 578 34.73 9.37 -12.27
CA GLY A 578 33.71 8.33 -12.12
C GLY A 578 34.26 6.92 -12.19
N LYS A 579 33.37 5.96 -12.45
CA LYS A 579 33.71 4.53 -12.45
C LYS A 579 33.20 3.83 -13.71
N ILE A 580 34.01 2.91 -14.22
CA ILE A 580 33.63 1.90 -15.20
C ILE A 580 33.65 0.56 -14.47
N VAL A 581 32.51 -0.11 -14.39
CA VAL A 581 32.35 -1.38 -13.67
C VAL A 581 31.79 -2.42 -14.63
N CYS A 582 32.46 -3.55 -14.79
CA CYS A 582 32.01 -4.65 -15.62
C CYS A 582 32.06 -5.95 -14.81
N SER A 583 31.04 -6.79 -14.92
CA SER A 583 31.04 -8.14 -14.33
C SER A 583 31.96 -9.12 -15.08
N ASN A 584 32.27 -8.82 -16.34
CA ASN A 584 33.11 -9.61 -17.25
C ASN A 584 34.35 -8.78 -17.67
N ASN A 585 34.86 -8.98 -18.88
CA ASN A 585 36.06 -8.30 -19.37
C ASN A 585 35.79 -6.83 -19.73
N ILE A 586 36.81 -5.98 -19.56
CA ILE A 586 36.83 -4.61 -20.07
C ILE A 586 37.94 -4.50 -21.11
N ILE A 587 37.59 -4.09 -22.32
CA ILE A 587 38.51 -3.98 -23.45
C ILE A 587 38.58 -2.53 -23.90
N PHE A 588 39.79 -1.97 -24.02
CA PHE A 588 40.05 -0.68 -24.68
C PHE A 588 40.88 -0.93 -25.93
N THR A 589 40.35 -0.58 -27.10
CA THR A 589 41.02 -0.80 -28.39
C THR A 589 40.93 0.42 -29.31
N ASN A 590 41.61 0.34 -30.46
CA ASN A 590 41.57 1.30 -31.56
C ASN A 590 41.82 2.76 -31.13
N SER A 591 42.86 2.99 -30.34
CA SER A 591 43.23 4.33 -29.85
C SER A 591 42.19 4.95 -28.92
N SER A 592 41.56 4.13 -28.09
CA SER A 592 40.75 4.62 -26.99
C SER A 592 41.59 5.42 -25.99
N ILE A 593 40.99 6.47 -25.43
CA ILE A 593 41.61 7.37 -24.45
C ILE A 593 40.73 7.43 -23.21
N VAL A 594 41.28 7.13 -22.04
CA VAL A 594 40.61 7.39 -20.76
C VAL A 594 41.40 8.45 -20.03
N TYR A 595 40.78 9.59 -19.73
CA TYR A 595 41.39 10.62 -18.89
C TYR A 595 41.44 10.16 -17.41
N GLY A 596 42.20 10.86 -16.57
CA GLY A 596 42.34 10.47 -15.17
C GLY A 596 41.08 10.72 -14.32
N ASP A 597 41.18 10.41 -13.03
CA ASP A 597 40.08 10.40 -12.05
C ASP A 597 39.00 9.35 -12.35
N VAL A 598 39.40 8.27 -13.03
CA VAL A 598 38.54 7.15 -13.41
C VAL A 598 39.00 5.87 -12.71
N GLU A 599 38.07 5.23 -12.01
CA GLU A 599 38.25 3.86 -11.54
C GLU A 599 37.71 2.87 -12.58
N ILE A 600 38.51 1.88 -12.95
CA ILE A 600 38.17 0.83 -13.91
C ILE A 600 38.17 -0.49 -13.16
N ILE A 601 37.01 -1.13 -13.04
CA ILE A 601 36.77 -2.30 -12.21
C ILE A 601 36.20 -3.42 -13.08
N SER A 602 36.96 -4.48 -13.27
CA SER A 602 36.59 -5.62 -14.11
C SER A 602 36.46 -6.89 -13.25
N GLY A 603 35.32 -7.57 -13.37
CA GLY A 603 35.11 -8.93 -12.84
C GLY A 603 35.82 -10.01 -13.67
N GLY A 604 36.31 -9.67 -14.87
CA GLY A 604 37.19 -10.49 -15.70
C GLY A 604 38.54 -9.82 -15.99
N GLU A 605 39.08 -10.08 -17.18
CA GLU A 605 40.35 -9.54 -17.65
C GLU A 605 40.20 -8.10 -18.17
N ILE A 606 41.21 -7.27 -17.95
CA ILE A 606 41.32 -5.96 -18.57
C ILE A 606 42.31 -6.03 -19.72
N LEU A 607 41.84 -5.76 -20.94
CA LEU A 607 42.68 -5.67 -22.14
C LEU A 607 42.77 -4.22 -22.59
N ILE A 608 43.99 -3.71 -22.72
CA ILE A 608 44.27 -2.38 -23.25
C ILE A 608 45.17 -2.55 -24.45
N GLU A 609 44.58 -2.44 -25.63
CA GLU A 609 45.25 -2.65 -26.91
C GLU A 609 45.31 -1.32 -27.68
N ASN A 610 46.47 -0.90 -28.15
CA ASN A 610 46.63 0.31 -28.96
C ASN A 610 45.98 1.58 -28.35
N SER A 611 45.89 1.66 -27.02
CA SER A 611 45.07 2.65 -26.29
C SER A 611 45.82 3.29 -25.13
N SER A 612 45.36 4.44 -24.65
CA SER A 612 46.01 5.22 -23.59
C SER A 612 45.09 5.54 -22.42
N LEU A 613 45.47 5.15 -21.21
CA LEU A 613 44.70 5.38 -19.98
C LEU A 613 45.50 6.25 -19.02
N GLY A 614 44.88 7.32 -18.51
CA GLY A 614 45.52 8.37 -17.73
C GLY A 614 46.45 9.25 -18.59
N THR A 615 46.99 10.30 -17.99
CA THR A 615 47.90 11.24 -18.66
C THR A 615 49.20 11.50 -17.88
N THR A 616 49.15 11.42 -16.56
CA THR A 616 50.33 11.58 -15.68
C THR A 616 50.06 11.01 -14.30
N VAL A 617 51.13 10.58 -13.63
CA VAL A 617 51.11 10.05 -12.26
C VAL A 617 51.39 11.11 -11.18
N GLU A 618 51.52 12.38 -11.56
CA GLU A 618 51.80 13.47 -10.60
C GLU A 618 50.61 13.77 -9.66
N ASN A 619 49.40 13.41 -10.06
CA ASN A 619 48.18 13.59 -9.27
C ASN A 619 47.12 12.53 -9.64
N LEU A 620 46.17 12.29 -8.72
CA LEU A 620 45.10 11.30 -8.92
C LEU A 620 44.09 11.71 -9.99
N ILE A 621 43.89 13.02 -10.19
CA ILE A 621 42.93 13.55 -11.19
C ILE A 621 43.36 13.20 -12.63
N ASN A 622 44.66 12.98 -12.85
CA ASN A 622 45.23 12.62 -14.14
C ASN A 622 45.65 11.15 -14.23
N SER A 623 45.54 10.41 -13.13
CA SER A 623 45.83 8.97 -13.06
C SER A 623 44.54 8.16 -13.15
N VAL A 624 44.64 6.93 -13.65
CA VAL A 624 43.55 5.93 -13.50
C VAL A 624 43.85 4.98 -12.36
N ILE A 625 42.80 4.40 -11.78
CA ILE A 625 42.89 3.27 -10.85
C ILE A 625 42.25 2.06 -11.50
N ILE A 626 42.99 0.97 -11.63
CA ILE A 626 42.59 -0.24 -12.35
C ILE A 626 42.51 -1.42 -11.39
N TYR A 627 41.39 -2.13 -11.43
CA TYR A 627 41.15 -3.37 -10.70
C TYR A 627 40.78 -4.48 -11.69
N GLY A 628 41.70 -5.43 -11.91
CA GLY A 628 41.47 -6.60 -12.75
C GLY A 628 41.30 -7.85 -11.87
N ALA A 629 40.16 -8.53 -11.97
CA ALA A 629 39.94 -9.76 -11.22
C ALA A 629 40.74 -10.94 -11.76
N THR A 630 40.84 -11.08 -13.09
CA THR A 630 41.47 -12.25 -13.73
C THR A 630 42.60 -11.89 -14.70
N GLY A 631 43.14 -10.66 -14.61
CA GLY A 631 44.33 -10.28 -15.37
C GLY A 631 44.33 -8.84 -15.89
N LEU A 632 45.49 -8.45 -16.40
CA LEU A 632 45.72 -7.20 -17.12
C LEU A 632 46.66 -7.46 -18.30
N LYS A 633 46.18 -7.23 -19.51
CA LYS A 633 46.98 -7.27 -20.74
C LYS A 633 47.10 -5.87 -21.33
N LEU A 634 48.33 -5.38 -21.42
CA LEU A 634 48.64 -4.10 -22.06
C LEU A 634 49.46 -4.37 -23.32
N GLU A 635 48.85 -4.13 -24.48
CA GLU A 635 49.40 -4.44 -25.79
C GLU A 635 49.51 -3.19 -26.64
N ASN A 636 50.74 -2.76 -26.94
CA ASN A 636 51.03 -1.50 -27.64
C ASN A 636 50.27 -0.28 -27.04
N GLY A 637 50.09 -0.28 -25.71
CA GLY A 637 49.30 0.71 -24.98
C GLY A 637 50.13 1.54 -24.02
N THR A 638 49.51 2.57 -23.45
CA THR A 638 50.12 3.40 -22.40
C THR A 638 49.20 3.55 -21.19
N VAL A 639 49.72 3.35 -19.98
CA VAL A 639 48.95 3.54 -18.73
C VAL A 639 49.70 4.48 -17.79
N TYR A 640 48.99 5.44 -17.22
CA TYR A 640 49.41 6.30 -16.11
C TYR A 640 48.49 6.06 -14.92
N GLY A 641 48.93 5.29 -13.93
CA GLY A 641 48.05 4.96 -12.82
C GLY A 641 48.53 3.92 -11.82
N LEU A 642 47.56 3.42 -11.05
CA LEU A 642 47.70 2.29 -10.15
C LEU A 642 46.87 1.12 -10.69
N SER A 643 47.49 -0.05 -10.85
CA SER A 643 46.78 -1.29 -11.18
C SER A 643 46.93 -2.29 -10.04
N ILE A 644 45.81 -2.90 -9.65
CA ILE A 644 45.71 -3.95 -8.64
C ILE A 644 45.06 -5.16 -9.31
N ILE A 645 45.85 -6.20 -9.55
CA ILE A 645 45.41 -7.41 -10.27
C ILE A 645 45.34 -8.57 -9.29
N ALA A 646 44.18 -9.20 -9.19
CA ALA A 646 43.90 -10.18 -8.15
C ALA A 646 44.32 -11.62 -8.52
N ASP A 647 44.13 -12.03 -9.78
CA ASP A 647 44.41 -13.38 -10.25
C ASP A 647 44.66 -13.39 -11.78
N GLY A 648 44.97 -14.55 -12.36
CA GLY A 648 45.10 -14.78 -13.80
C GLY A 648 46.49 -14.49 -14.36
N GLU A 649 46.55 -13.68 -15.43
CA GLU A 649 47.78 -13.31 -16.13
C GLU A 649 47.92 -11.78 -16.22
N THR A 650 49.10 -11.28 -15.89
CA THR A 650 49.48 -9.89 -16.18
C THR A 650 50.55 -9.86 -17.26
N SER A 651 50.33 -9.12 -18.35
CA SER A 651 51.34 -8.97 -19.39
C SER A 651 51.43 -7.53 -19.92
N LEU A 652 52.67 -7.09 -20.14
CA LEU A 652 52.97 -5.83 -20.83
C LEU A 652 53.78 -6.17 -22.09
N ASN A 653 53.23 -5.91 -23.26
CA ASN A 653 53.86 -6.18 -24.54
C ASN A 653 53.96 -4.91 -25.38
N SER A 654 55.19 -4.51 -25.75
CA SER A 654 55.45 -3.31 -26.55
C SER A 654 54.79 -2.05 -26.00
N SER A 655 54.71 -1.93 -24.66
CA SER A 655 53.85 -0.97 -23.97
C SER A 655 54.61 -0.10 -22.97
N ASN A 656 53.99 1.02 -22.58
CA ASN A 656 54.53 1.93 -21.57
C ASN A 656 53.63 1.98 -20.32
N TYR A 657 54.18 1.70 -19.15
CA TYR A 657 53.46 1.77 -17.88
C TYR A 657 54.14 2.74 -16.92
N TYR A 658 53.40 3.74 -16.45
CA TYR A 658 53.86 4.73 -15.49
C TYR A 658 53.03 4.64 -14.21
N GLY A 659 53.69 4.49 -13.06
CA GLY A 659 53.04 4.48 -11.74
C GLY A 659 53.25 3.19 -10.96
N ALA A 660 52.19 2.64 -10.38
CA ALA A 660 52.26 1.46 -9.53
C ALA A 660 51.51 0.27 -10.13
N LEU A 661 52.09 -0.92 -10.07
CA LEU A 661 51.43 -2.16 -10.44
C LEU A 661 51.62 -3.18 -9.33
N TYR A 662 50.51 -3.58 -8.71
CA TYR A 662 50.44 -4.65 -7.71
C TYR A 662 49.78 -5.87 -8.35
N ASN A 663 50.54 -6.96 -8.44
CA ASN A 663 50.14 -8.18 -9.12
C ASN A 663 50.06 -9.36 -8.14
N GLU A 664 48.85 -9.89 -7.96
CA GLU A 664 48.61 -11.19 -7.34
C GLU A 664 48.31 -12.29 -8.37
N ALA A 665 48.34 -11.94 -9.66
CA ALA A 665 48.13 -12.88 -10.74
C ALA A 665 49.22 -13.96 -10.78
N SER A 666 48.85 -15.17 -11.19
CA SER A 666 49.72 -16.34 -11.22
C SER A 666 50.95 -16.17 -12.13
N GLU A 667 50.85 -15.32 -13.15
CA GLU A 667 51.91 -15.03 -14.10
C GLU A 667 52.08 -13.51 -14.30
N PHE A 668 53.34 -13.09 -14.52
CA PHE A 668 53.66 -11.72 -14.91
C PHE A 668 54.81 -11.67 -15.92
N GLU A 669 54.50 -11.27 -17.15
CA GLU A 669 55.46 -11.07 -18.22
C GLU A 669 55.57 -9.59 -18.67
N VAL A 670 56.79 -9.12 -18.91
CA VAL A 670 57.09 -7.79 -19.44
C VAL A 670 58.01 -7.93 -20.65
N THR A 671 57.46 -7.79 -21.85
CA THR A 671 58.17 -8.03 -23.11
C THR A 671 58.20 -6.76 -23.97
N SER A 672 59.40 -6.35 -24.41
CA SER A 672 59.63 -5.15 -25.22
C SER A 672 58.97 -3.87 -24.67
N SER A 673 58.80 -3.77 -23.35
CA SER A 673 58.01 -2.73 -22.69
C SER A 673 58.84 -1.88 -21.74
N ILE A 674 58.33 -0.70 -21.41
CA ILE A 674 58.92 0.21 -20.43
C ILE A 674 57.97 0.35 -19.25
N LEU A 675 58.47 0.09 -18.04
CA LEU A 675 57.78 0.37 -16.80
C LEU A 675 58.58 1.38 -15.98
N THR A 676 57.97 2.51 -15.65
CA THR A 676 58.59 3.57 -14.84
C THR A 676 57.76 3.80 -13.58
N GLY A 677 58.26 3.36 -12.42
CA GLY A 677 57.50 3.47 -11.17
C GLY A 677 57.83 2.36 -10.18
N SER A 678 56.81 1.67 -9.67
CA SER A 678 56.96 0.56 -8.73
C SER A 678 56.12 -0.65 -9.15
N VAL A 679 56.72 -1.82 -8.99
CA VAL A 679 56.06 -3.10 -9.26
C VAL A 679 56.20 -3.96 -8.03
N VAL A 680 55.10 -4.57 -7.62
CA VAL A 680 55.13 -5.67 -6.66
C VAL A 680 54.33 -6.82 -7.25
N SER A 681 54.91 -8.00 -7.21
CA SER A 681 54.28 -9.21 -7.72
C SER A 681 54.44 -10.34 -6.71
N SER A 682 53.37 -11.07 -6.42
CA SER A 682 53.45 -12.30 -5.61
C SER A 682 53.94 -13.49 -6.43
N SER A 683 53.73 -13.45 -7.75
CA SER A 683 54.40 -14.32 -8.73
C SER A 683 55.75 -13.73 -9.18
N GLY A 684 56.61 -14.57 -9.75
CA GLY A 684 57.85 -14.10 -10.37
C GLY A 684 57.57 -13.21 -11.60
N ILE A 685 58.43 -12.23 -11.85
CA ILE A 685 58.32 -11.33 -13.01
C ILE A 685 59.31 -11.79 -14.08
N ASN A 686 58.83 -12.11 -15.28
CA ASN A 686 59.66 -12.43 -16.44
C ASN A 686 59.85 -11.17 -17.30
N VAL A 687 61.11 -10.73 -17.49
CA VAL A 687 61.43 -9.46 -18.17
C VAL A 687 62.28 -9.74 -19.40
N ILE A 688 61.72 -9.49 -20.60
CA ILE A 688 62.34 -9.82 -21.88
C ILE A 688 62.46 -8.57 -22.75
N ASN A 689 63.70 -8.14 -23.06
CA ASN A 689 63.96 -6.94 -23.88
C ASN A 689 63.23 -5.67 -23.38
N SER A 690 63.02 -5.58 -22.07
CA SER A 690 62.21 -4.56 -21.41
C SER A 690 63.02 -3.76 -20.41
N THR A 691 62.51 -2.60 -20.01
CA THR A 691 63.15 -1.74 -19.03
C THR A 691 62.20 -1.47 -17.86
N ILE A 692 62.66 -1.72 -16.64
CA ILE A 692 61.97 -1.30 -15.41
C ILE A 692 62.86 -0.26 -14.72
N THR A 693 62.34 0.95 -14.53
CA THR A 693 63.06 2.05 -13.84
C THR A 693 62.22 2.66 -12.73
N LYS A 694 62.91 3.28 -11.77
CA LYS A 694 62.26 4.04 -10.71
C LYS A 694 61.53 5.25 -11.29
N GLY A 695 60.32 5.50 -10.80
CA GLY A 695 59.48 6.62 -11.20
C GLY A 695 58.62 7.16 -10.05
N SER A 696 57.88 8.24 -10.33
CA SER A 696 56.85 8.76 -9.44
C SER A 696 55.65 7.80 -9.36
N LEU A 697 54.96 7.81 -8.22
CA LEU A 697 53.72 7.07 -8.02
C LEU A 697 52.54 8.05 -7.94
N PRO A 698 51.32 7.65 -8.37
CA PRO A 698 50.13 8.41 -8.07
C PRO A 698 50.03 8.64 -6.54
N PRO A 699 49.65 9.83 -6.06
CA PRO A 699 49.65 10.16 -4.64
C PRO A 699 48.48 9.50 -3.89
N ILE A 700 48.53 8.18 -3.74
CA ILE A 700 47.49 7.32 -3.15
C ILE A 700 47.53 7.24 -1.62
N TYR A 701 48.55 7.81 -0.97
CA TYR A 701 48.68 7.74 0.49
C TYR A 701 47.55 8.47 1.22
N GLY A 702 46.97 7.83 2.24
CA GLY A 702 45.84 8.37 3.00
C GLY A 702 44.51 8.37 2.24
N THR A 703 44.48 7.79 1.03
CA THR A 703 43.25 7.49 0.29
C THR A 703 42.81 6.06 0.54
N LEU A 704 41.59 5.70 0.09
CA LEU A 704 41.09 4.32 0.17
C LEU A 704 41.93 3.32 -0.66
N TYR A 705 42.79 3.80 -1.56
CA TYR A 705 43.69 2.99 -2.37
C TYR A 705 45.08 2.83 -1.73
N GLY A 706 45.38 3.62 -0.70
CA GLY A 706 46.65 3.58 -0.01
C GLY A 706 46.74 2.34 0.90
N PHE A 707 47.84 1.61 0.81
CA PHE A 707 48.15 0.55 1.77
C PHE A 707 48.41 1.17 3.16
N GLU A 708 47.67 0.74 4.20
CA GLU A 708 47.94 1.14 5.58
C GLU A 708 49.31 0.58 6.02
N GLY A 709 50.31 1.45 6.05
CA GLY A 709 51.68 1.09 6.41
C GLY A 709 52.48 0.57 5.20
N MET A 710 53.59 1.24 4.88
CA MET A 710 54.54 0.80 3.86
C MET A 710 55.24 -0.48 4.29
N VAL A 711 54.60 -1.64 4.14
CA VAL A 711 55.27 -2.92 3.89
C VAL A 711 54.35 -3.76 3.02
N VAL A 712 54.56 -3.73 1.71
CA VAL A 712 54.04 -4.80 0.86
C VAL A 712 54.87 -6.04 1.19
N ARG A 713 54.23 -7.16 1.55
CA ARG A 713 54.98 -8.41 1.81
C ARG A 713 55.75 -8.80 0.56
N GLY A 714 57.08 -8.65 0.59
CA GLY A 714 57.97 -8.96 -0.53
C GLY A 714 58.77 -7.77 -1.08
N SER A 715 58.47 -6.52 -0.71
CA SER A 715 59.32 -5.38 -1.07
C SER A 715 60.55 -5.35 -0.17
N TYR A 716 61.63 -6.03 -0.58
CA TYR A 716 62.95 -5.79 -0.01
C TYR A 716 63.40 -4.38 -0.41
N LEU A 717 63.78 -3.60 0.60
CA LEU A 717 64.51 -2.35 0.45
C LEU A 717 65.89 -2.70 -0.11
N GLU A 718 66.09 -2.55 -1.42
CA GLU A 718 67.44 -2.45 -2.00
C GLU A 718 67.76 -0.99 -2.32
N TYR A 719 68.95 -0.57 -1.90
CA TYR A 719 69.53 0.77 -2.07
C TYR A 719 69.89 1.08 -3.53
#